data_AF-A0A9W4JF68-F1
#
_entry.id   AF-A0A9W4JF68-F1
#
_cell.length_a   1.000
_cell.length_b   1.000
_cell.length_c   1.000
_cell.angle_alpha   90.00
_cell.angle_beta   90.00
_cell.angle_gamma   90.00
#
_symmetry.space_group_name_H-M   'P 1'
#
loop_
_entity.id
_entity.type
_entity.pdbx_description
1 polymer ?
#
loop_
_entity_poly.entity_id
_entity_poly.type
_entity_poly.pdbx_seq_one_letter_code
_entity_poly.pdbx_strand_id
1 'polypeptide(L)'
;MSWKLTKKLKETHLAPLTSSFGRSSSTSTIKGDSNGDEATTPVSSNPPSIASATPSTNGILASESLVSPPVATVNPGILIVTLHEGREFSLSPHFQQIFNSHFQNSSYAPSSLRPSTSSSSHSAQNQAGSFVQSGRPQSTSGGINAAPTIHGRYSTKYLPYALLDFEKNQVFVDAVSGTPESPLWAGDNTAFKFDVSRKTELNVQLYLRNPAARPGAGRSEDIFLGACKVNPRFEEAQPYIEDPKLSKKDNQKAAAAHQEQGRQLGQQGAEWLDLQFGAGSIKIGISFVENQQRSLKLEDFDLLKVVGKGSFGKVMQVMKKDTGRIYALKTIRKAHIISRSEVTHTLAERSVLAQINNPFIVPLKFSFQSPEKLYFVLAFVNGGELFHHLQREQRFDINRARFYTAELLCALECLHGFKVIYRDLKPENILLDYTGHIALCDFGLCKLDMKDEDRTNTFCGTPEYLAPELLLGNGYTKTVDWWTLGVLLYEMLTGLPPFYDENVNEMYRKILQEPLTFPSSDIVPPAARDLLTRLLDRDPVRRLGANGAAEIKSHHFFANIDWRKLLQRKYEPSFRPNVVCDRCPILSYAEECMTNIVQVDARDTENFDREFTSEAPQDSYVDGPVLSQTMQQQFAGWSYNRPVAGLGDAGGSVKDPSFGSIPE
;
A
#
# COMPACT_ATOMS: atom_id res chain seq x y z
N MET A 1 27.41 -21.79 32.28
CA MET A 1 28.33 -20.63 32.15
C MET A 1 27.51 -19.35 32.33
N SER A 2 28.09 -18.27 32.88
CA SER A 2 27.30 -17.16 33.45
C SER A 2 27.16 -15.97 32.50
N TRP A 3 25.98 -15.82 31.88
CA TRP A 3 25.03 -14.70 31.99
C TRP A 3 25.52 -13.23 32.12
N LYS A 4 26.76 -12.93 31.76
CA LYS A 4 27.30 -11.56 31.60
C LYS A 4 27.37 -11.11 30.13
N LEU A 5 27.14 -12.00 29.17
CA LEU A 5 27.18 -11.72 27.72
C LEU A 5 26.06 -10.76 27.27
N THR A 6 24.83 -10.94 27.77
CA THR A 6 23.63 -10.26 27.25
C THR A 6 23.65 -8.75 27.42
N LYS A 7 24.41 -8.19 28.38
CA LYS A 7 24.57 -6.73 28.48
C LYS A 7 25.47 -6.16 27.38
N LYS A 8 26.51 -6.90 26.95
CA LYS A 8 27.37 -6.52 25.83
C LYS A 8 26.66 -6.58 24.47
N LEU A 9 25.72 -7.51 24.29
CA LEU A 9 24.89 -7.59 23.08
C LEU A 9 24.17 -6.26 22.80
N LYS A 10 23.61 -5.60 23.83
CA LYS A 10 23.01 -4.26 23.67
C LYS A 10 24.04 -3.19 23.28
N GLU A 11 25.26 -3.29 23.79
CA GLU A 11 26.34 -2.32 23.53
C GLU A 11 26.94 -2.47 22.11
N THR A 12 27.07 -3.69 21.57
CA THR A 12 27.56 -3.90 20.19
C THR A 12 26.55 -3.51 19.12
N HIS A 13 25.25 -3.66 19.38
CA HIS A 13 24.19 -3.31 18.43
C HIS A 13 23.96 -1.78 18.28
N LEU A 14 24.49 -0.97 19.20
CA LEU A 14 24.44 0.50 19.15
C LEU A 14 25.73 1.15 18.60
N ALA A 15 26.78 0.37 18.32
CA ALA A 15 28.05 0.86 17.81
C ALA A 15 28.07 0.93 16.27
N PRO A 16 28.42 2.08 15.64
CA PRO A 16 28.50 2.16 14.19
C PRO A 16 29.70 1.37 13.65
N LEU A 17 29.46 0.48 12.68
CA LEU A 17 30.51 -0.24 11.95
C LEU A 17 31.29 0.69 11.00
N THR A 18 32.18 1.52 11.55
CA THR A 18 33.19 2.25 10.77
C THR A 18 34.35 1.31 10.44
N SER A 19 34.45 0.89 9.18
CA SER A 19 35.49 -0.04 8.69
C SER A 19 36.89 0.59 8.72
N SER A 20 37.63 0.37 9.80
CA SER A 20 39.00 0.89 9.96
C SER A 20 40.04 -0.05 9.34
N PHE A 21 40.23 0.04 8.02
CA PHE A 21 41.42 -0.50 7.34
C PHE A 21 41.87 0.46 6.23
N GLY A 22 42.97 1.17 6.45
CA GLY A 22 43.52 2.13 5.50
C GLY A 22 44.30 1.47 4.37
N ARG A 23 44.28 2.09 3.18
CA ARG A 23 45.33 1.87 2.17
C ARG A 23 46.48 2.85 2.42
N SER A 24 47.66 2.29 2.66
CA SER A 24 48.89 3.03 2.91
C SER A 24 49.49 3.60 1.62
N SER A 25 49.83 4.88 1.63
CA SER A 25 50.78 5.50 0.69
C SER A 25 51.69 6.45 1.47
N SER A 26 52.90 5.99 1.79
CA SER A 26 53.83 6.70 2.68
C SER A 26 54.50 7.89 2.01
N THR A 27 54.76 8.94 2.80
CA THR A 27 55.46 10.16 2.39
C THR A 27 56.96 9.94 2.19
N SER A 28 57.57 10.62 1.20
CA SER A 28 59.01 10.90 1.23
C SER A 28 59.35 12.27 0.63
N THR A 29 59.75 13.20 1.50
CA THR A 29 60.21 14.56 1.23
C THR A 29 61.52 14.61 0.42
N ILE A 30 61.80 15.71 -0.30
CA ILE A 30 63.12 16.39 -0.26
C ILE A 30 63.03 17.86 -0.73
N LYS A 31 63.77 18.70 0.03
CA LYS A 31 64.24 20.10 -0.09
C LYS A 31 64.26 20.75 -1.50
N GLY A 32 64.19 22.09 -1.65
CA GLY A 32 64.06 23.19 -0.67
C GLY A 32 64.77 24.50 -1.12
N ASP A 33 64.40 25.64 -0.53
CA ASP A 33 65.11 26.95 -0.50
C ASP A 33 65.31 27.72 -1.86
N SER A 34 65.25 29.06 -1.97
CA SER A 34 65.01 30.17 -1.00
C SER A 34 64.57 31.51 -1.65
N ASN A 35 64.31 32.52 -0.80
CA ASN A 35 64.36 34.00 -0.99
C ASN A 35 63.18 34.79 -1.63
N GLY A 36 62.56 35.63 -0.78
CA GLY A 36 62.26 37.06 -1.05
C GLY A 36 60.89 37.46 -1.64
N ASP A 37 60.33 38.64 -1.32
CA ASP A 37 60.57 39.51 -0.16
C ASP A 37 59.44 40.54 0.06
N GLU A 38 59.26 40.95 1.32
CA GLU A 38 58.51 42.13 1.86
C GLU A 38 57.05 42.43 1.42
N ALA A 39 56.43 43.42 2.09
CA ALA A 39 55.01 43.79 1.98
C ALA A 39 54.79 45.29 2.27
N THR A 40 53.65 45.87 1.89
CA THR A 40 53.13 47.12 2.52
C THR A 40 51.65 47.40 2.23
N THR A 41 51.08 48.29 3.04
CA THR A 41 49.66 48.74 3.14
C THR A 41 49.65 50.19 3.69
N PRO A 42 48.53 50.92 3.87
CA PRO A 42 47.24 51.04 3.14
C PRO A 42 46.86 52.55 2.89
N VAL A 43 45.56 52.90 2.98
CA VAL A 43 44.90 54.23 3.21
C VAL A 43 44.08 54.80 2.02
N SER A 44 43.08 55.64 2.33
CA SER A 44 41.82 55.87 1.58
C SER A 44 41.43 57.35 1.40
N SER A 45 40.59 57.68 0.40
CA SER A 45 39.76 58.91 0.39
C SER A 45 38.57 58.88 -0.61
N ASN A 46 37.49 59.61 -0.26
CA ASN A 46 36.34 60.05 -1.10
C ASN A 46 36.52 61.57 -1.43
N PRO A 47 35.66 62.32 -2.18
CA PRO A 47 34.34 62.07 -2.83
C PRO A 47 34.43 62.43 -4.37
N PRO A 48 33.48 63.03 -5.17
CA PRO A 48 32.08 63.49 -4.97
C PRO A 48 31.01 63.01 -6.00
N SER A 49 30.54 63.85 -6.95
CA SER A 49 29.17 63.77 -7.53
C SER A 49 28.90 64.61 -8.80
N ILE A 50 27.62 64.59 -9.29
CA ILE A 50 26.99 65.37 -10.42
C ILE A 50 27.14 64.67 -11.79
N ALA A 51 26.14 64.59 -12.72
CA ALA A 51 24.89 65.36 -12.94
C ALA A 51 23.62 64.52 -13.26
N SER A 52 22.50 65.18 -13.57
CA SER A 52 21.20 64.61 -13.93
C SER A 52 20.66 65.18 -15.27
N ALA A 53 19.83 64.41 -16.00
CA ALA A 53 19.11 64.88 -17.21
C ALA A 53 17.85 64.06 -17.55
N THR A 54 16.75 64.75 -17.87
CA THR A 54 15.48 64.30 -18.51
C THR A 54 14.83 65.56 -19.15
N PRO A 55 13.75 65.50 -19.98
CA PRO A 55 12.96 64.37 -20.49
C PRO A 55 12.72 64.38 -22.03
N SER A 56 12.02 63.39 -22.57
CA SER A 56 11.00 63.52 -23.65
C SER A 56 10.38 62.15 -24.03
N THR A 57 9.29 62.15 -24.80
CA THR A 57 8.35 61.02 -24.98
C THR A 57 8.22 60.52 -26.42
N ASN A 58 8.14 59.20 -26.64
CA ASN A 58 7.05 58.49 -27.37
C ASN A 58 7.44 57.07 -27.84
N GLY A 59 6.54 56.09 -27.65
CA GLY A 59 6.61 54.73 -28.21
C GLY A 59 7.59 53.79 -27.50
N ILE A 60 7.39 52.46 -27.45
CA ILE A 60 6.36 51.61 -28.08
C ILE A 60 5.81 50.63 -27.03
N LEU A 61 4.48 50.55 -26.88
CA LEU A 61 3.78 49.53 -26.07
C LEU A 61 3.13 48.49 -27.01
N ALA A 62 3.84 47.42 -27.36
CA ALA A 62 3.31 46.36 -28.24
C ALA A 62 4.11 45.03 -28.24
N SER A 63 4.24 44.33 -27.10
CA SER A 63 4.78 42.94 -27.11
C SER A 63 4.43 42.04 -25.90
N GLU A 64 3.68 42.48 -24.89
CA GLU A 64 3.29 41.64 -23.73
C GLU A 64 1.77 41.49 -23.61
N SER A 65 1.16 40.67 -24.48
CA SER A 65 -0.29 40.40 -24.46
C SER A 65 -0.70 39.02 -24.99
N LEU A 66 0.18 38.01 -24.91
CA LEU A 66 -0.14 36.59 -25.16
C LEU A 66 0.38 35.66 -24.04
N VAL A 67 0.12 36.03 -22.79
CA VAL A 67 0.10 35.08 -21.67
C VAL A 67 -1.36 34.76 -21.37
N SER A 68 -1.80 33.54 -21.68
CA SER A 68 -3.10 33.03 -21.23
C SER A 68 -3.18 33.09 -19.71
N PRO A 69 -4.30 33.53 -19.10
CA PRO A 69 -4.41 33.62 -17.66
C PRO A 69 -4.15 32.25 -17.02
N PRO A 70 -3.51 32.19 -15.83
CA PRO A 70 -3.25 30.92 -15.16
C PRO A 70 -4.57 30.19 -14.92
N VAL A 71 -4.64 28.94 -15.38
CA VAL A 71 -5.80 28.07 -15.15
C VAL A 71 -6.02 27.98 -13.64
N ALA A 72 -7.22 28.34 -13.18
CA ALA A 72 -7.54 28.38 -11.76
C ALA A 72 -7.20 27.05 -11.09
N THR A 73 -6.30 27.10 -10.11
CA THR A 73 -5.81 25.92 -9.41
C THR A 73 -6.96 25.23 -8.70
N VAL A 74 -7.28 24.02 -9.14
CA VAL A 74 -8.29 23.18 -8.50
C VAL A 74 -7.67 22.58 -7.25
N ASN A 75 -8.41 22.59 -6.15
CA ASN A 75 -7.99 21.85 -4.96
C ASN A 75 -7.99 20.36 -5.33
N PRO A 76 -6.87 19.63 -5.13
CA PRO A 76 -6.77 18.24 -5.55
C PRO A 76 -7.85 17.41 -4.87
N GLY A 77 -8.32 16.33 -5.49
CA GLY A 77 -9.42 15.53 -4.96
C GLY A 77 -9.64 14.24 -5.71
N ILE A 78 -10.62 13.47 -5.26
CA ILE A 78 -11.04 12.22 -5.90
C ILE A 78 -12.41 12.44 -6.53
N LEU A 79 -12.48 12.35 -7.85
CA LEU A 79 -13.72 12.24 -8.59
C LEU A 79 -14.23 10.80 -8.49
N ILE A 80 -15.43 10.64 -7.96
CA ILE A 80 -16.13 9.37 -7.79
C ILE A 80 -17.27 9.30 -8.81
N VAL A 81 -17.29 8.24 -9.61
CA VAL A 81 -18.26 7.98 -10.68
C VAL A 81 -19.00 6.68 -10.40
N THR A 82 -20.33 6.69 -10.39
CA THR A 82 -21.16 5.46 -10.35
C THR A 82 -21.98 5.35 -11.63
N LEU A 83 -22.08 4.14 -12.19
CA LEU A 83 -22.90 3.85 -13.37
C LEU A 83 -24.13 3.08 -12.91
N HIS A 84 -25.32 3.53 -13.31
CA HIS A 84 -26.60 2.99 -12.81
C HIS A 84 -27.32 2.17 -13.86
N GLU A 85 -27.88 2.84 -14.88
CA GLU A 85 -28.84 2.26 -15.82
C GLU A 85 -28.76 2.97 -17.17
N GLY A 86 -29.00 2.24 -18.25
CA GLY A 86 -29.17 2.76 -19.61
C GLY A 86 -30.56 2.45 -20.16
N ARG A 87 -31.02 3.22 -21.15
CA ARG A 87 -32.32 3.01 -21.81
C ARG A 87 -32.22 3.34 -23.30
N GLU A 88 -33.09 2.69 -24.09
CA GLU A 88 -33.33 3.01 -25.51
C GLU A 88 -32.07 2.91 -26.40
N PHE A 89 -31.08 2.11 -26.00
CA PHE A 89 -29.87 1.90 -26.80
C PHE A 89 -30.18 1.09 -28.05
N SER A 90 -29.83 1.62 -29.22
CA SER A 90 -30.02 0.94 -30.50
C SER A 90 -28.75 0.89 -31.35
N LEU A 91 -28.70 -0.07 -32.27
CA LEU A 91 -27.60 -0.23 -33.22
C LEU A 91 -27.88 0.58 -34.49
N SER A 92 -26.84 1.21 -35.03
CA SER A 92 -26.86 1.72 -36.41
C SER A 92 -27.29 0.61 -37.39
N PRO A 93 -28.14 0.88 -38.41
CA PRO A 93 -28.74 -0.15 -39.26
C PRO A 93 -27.74 -1.14 -39.90
N HIS A 94 -26.52 -0.70 -40.19
CA HIS A 94 -25.45 -1.57 -40.69
C HIS A 94 -25.05 -2.66 -39.68
N PHE A 95 -24.76 -2.27 -38.43
CA PHE A 95 -24.42 -3.20 -37.37
C PHE A 95 -25.61 -4.04 -36.91
N GLN A 96 -26.83 -3.47 -36.97
CA GLN A 96 -28.07 -4.19 -36.66
C GLN A 96 -28.25 -5.44 -37.57
N GLN A 97 -27.94 -5.32 -38.87
CA GLN A 97 -28.00 -6.44 -39.82
C GLN A 97 -26.94 -7.52 -39.53
N ILE A 98 -25.71 -7.12 -39.22
CA ILE A 98 -24.59 -8.02 -38.88
C ILE A 98 -24.91 -8.79 -37.58
N PHE A 99 -25.36 -8.08 -36.54
CA PHE A 99 -25.67 -8.66 -35.24
C PHE A 99 -26.85 -9.64 -35.31
N ASN A 100 -27.93 -9.27 -36.01
CA ASN A 100 -29.10 -10.15 -36.22
C ASN A 100 -28.73 -11.42 -37.00
N SER A 101 -28.02 -11.29 -38.13
CA SER A 101 -27.69 -12.43 -39.00
C SER A 101 -26.73 -13.43 -38.35
N HIS A 102 -25.80 -12.96 -37.52
CA HIS A 102 -24.91 -13.83 -36.73
C HIS A 102 -25.70 -14.78 -35.83
N PHE A 103 -26.66 -14.26 -35.04
CA PHE A 103 -27.43 -15.10 -34.11
C PHE A 103 -28.52 -15.92 -34.78
N GLN A 104 -29.09 -15.48 -35.91
CA GLN A 104 -30.03 -16.29 -36.69
C GLN A 104 -29.37 -17.55 -37.26
N ASN A 105 -28.16 -17.44 -37.84
CA ASN A 105 -27.41 -18.59 -38.37
C ASN A 105 -26.90 -19.55 -37.29
N SER A 106 -26.78 -19.12 -36.03
CA SER A 106 -26.31 -19.93 -34.90
C SER A 106 -27.31 -21.02 -34.43
N SER A 107 -28.47 -21.17 -35.09
CA SER A 107 -29.62 -21.95 -34.60
C SER A 107 -29.53 -23.47 -34.82
N TYR A 108 -28.51 -23.99 -35.52
CA TYR A 108 -28.45 -25.39 -35.98
C TYR A 108 -27.21 -26.14 -35.49
N ALA A 109 -27.33 -26.86 -34.35
CA ALA A 109 -26.80 -28.23 -34.12
C ALA A 109 -26.82 -28.64 -32.63
N PRO A 110 -27.57 -29.69 -32.23
CA PRO A 110 -27.32 -30.42 -30.99
C PRO A 110 -26.45 -31.66 -31.26
N SER A 111 -25.14 -31.57 -31.05
CA SER A 111 -24.19 -32.70 -31.18
C SER A 111 -24.24 -33.64 -29.96
N SER A 112 -25.28 -34.47 -29.89
CA SER A 112 -25.47 -35.43 -28.79
C SER A 112 -24.43 -36.57 -28.80
N LEU A 113 -23.35 -36.40 -28.05
CA LEU A 113 -22.38 -37.46 -27.76
C LEU A 113 -23.05 -38.60 -26.96
N ARG A 114 -23.05 -39.82 -27.51
CA ARG A 114 -23.44 -41.03 -26.79
C ARG A 114 -22.25 -41.60 -26.00
N PRO A 115 -22.36 -41.90 -24.71
CA PRO A 115 -21.47 -42.87 -24.06
C PRO A 115 -21.85 -44.29 -24.48
N SER A 116 -20.85 -45.14 -24.74
CA SER A 116 -21.04 -46.56 -24.98
C SER A 116 -21.03 -47.35 -23.66
N THR A 117 -22.13 -47.99 -23.33
CA THR A 117 -22.22 -49.00 -22.26
C THR A 117 -22.71 -50.33 -22.82
N SER A 118 -22.24 -51.43 -22.23
CA SER A 118 -22.46 -52.80 -22.71
C SER A 118 -23.82 -53.37 -22.31
N SER A 119 -24.20 -54.47 -22.96
CA SER A 119 -25.54 -55.06 -22.95
C SER A 119 -25.87 -55.90 -21.71
N SER A 120 -27.15 -55.88 -21.31
CA SER A 120 -27.85 -57.07 -20.80
C SER A 120 -29.39 -56.98 -20.90
N SER A 121 -29.97 -57.96 -21.61
CA SER A 121 -31.29 -58.61 -21.41
C SER A 121 -32.60 -57.84 -21.05
N HIS A 122 -33.57 -57.96 -21.99
CA HIS A 122 -34.98 -58.40 -21.83
C HIS A 122 -36.20 -57.43 -21.79
N SER A 123 -37.27 -57.96 -22.45
CA SER A 123 -38.73 -57.74 -22.28
C SER A 123 -39.37 -56.35 -22.51
N ALA A 124 -39.69 -56.07 -23.78
CA ALA A 124 -41.05 -56.05 -24.36
C ALA A 124 -42.19 -55.10 -23.90
N GLN A 125 -42.98 -54.71 -24.92
CA GLN A 125 -44.38 -54.21 -24.97
C GLN A 125 -44.72 -52.73 -24.67
N ASN A 126 -45.18 -52.06 -25.75
CA ASN A 126 -46.31 -51.15 -25.88
C ASN A 126 -46.82 -50.36 -24.66
N GLN A 127 -46.81 -49.03 -24.78
CA GLN A 127 -48.07 -48.29 -25.03
C GLN A 127 -47.81 -46.93 -25.71
N ALA A 128 -48.82 -46.42 -26.41
CA ALA A 128 -48.78 -45.09 -27.00
C ALA A 128 -49.50 -44.09 -26.08
N GLY A 129 -48.91 -42.92 -25.88
CA GLY A 129 -49.52 -41.80 -25.16
C GLY A 129 -49.11 -40.49 -25.82
N SER A 130 -50.08 -39.72 -26.32
CA SER A 130 -49.80 -38.42 -26.94
C SER A 130 -49.48 -37.38 -25.87
N PHE A 131 -48.48 -36.54 -26.11
CA PHE A 131 -48.39 -35.25 -25.43
C PHE A 131 -48.13 -34.11 -26.42
N VAL A 132 -48.85 -33.01 -26.18
CA VAL A 132 -48.98 -31.87 -27.10
C VAL A 132 -47.63 -31.20 -27.36
N GLN A 133 -47.31 -30.97 -28.64
CA GLN A 133 -46.17 -30.17 -29.06
C GLN A 133 -46.42 -28.68 -28.77
N SER A 134 -46.31 -28.27 -27.51
CA SER A 134 -46.51 -26.88 -27.08
C SER A 134 -45.36 -25.99 -27.56
N GLY A 135 -45.47 -25.48 -28.80
CA GLY A 135 -44.57 -24.49 -29.35
C GLY A 135 -44.54 -23.23 -28.48
N ARG A 136 -43.44 -23.02 -27.75
CA ARG A 136 -43.26 -21.84 -26.89
C ARG A 136 -42.99 -20.63 -27.80
N PRO A 137 -43.72 -19.51 -27.65
CA PRO A 137 -43.60 -18.39 -28.58
C PRO A 137 -42.19 -17.78 -28.54
N GLN A 138 -41.58 -17.61 -29.70
CA GLN A 138 -40.42 -16.72 -29.84
C GLN A 138 -40.92 -15.28 -29.80
N SER A 139 -40.37 -14.47 -28.89
CA SER A 139 -40.54 -13.03 -28.90
C SER A 139 -39.83 -12.42 -30.10
N THR A 140 -40.56 -11.75 -30.98
CA THR A 140 -40.02 -11.05 -32.17
C THR A 140 -39.30 -9.76 -31.77
N SER A 141 -38.13 -9.88 -31.16
CA SER A 141 -37.27 -8.75 -30.73
C SER A 141 -36.10 -8.54 -31.70
N GLY A 142 -36.39 -8.03 -32.91
CA GLY A 142 -35.36 -7.69 -33.89
C GLY A 142 -34.59 -6.43 -33.49
N GLY A 143 -33.26 -6.47 -33.53
CA GLY A 143 -32.39 -5.37 -33.10
C GLY A 143 -31.32 -5.84 -32.11
N ILE A 144 -30.85 -4.92 -31.26
CA ILE A 144 -29.77 -5.19 -30.28
C ILE A 144 -30.09 -6.34 -29.32
N ASN A 145 -31.39 -6.62 -29.10
CA ASN A 145 -31.91 -7.70 -28.25
C ASN A 145 -31.86 -9.11 -28.89
N ALA A 146 -31.35 -9.26 -30.12
CA ALA A 146 -31.28 -10.55 -30.83
C ALA A 146 -30.26 -11.56 -30.26
N ALA A 147 -29.48 -11.18 -29.24
CA ALA A 147 -28.56 -12.09 -28.55
C ALA A 147 -29.30 -13.20 -27.76
N PRO A 148 -28.73 -14.41 -27.64
CA PRO A 148 -29.39 -15.52 -26.97
C PRO A 148 -29.48 -15.32 -25.45
N THR A 149 -30.63 -15.66 -24.87
CA THR A 149 -30.87 -15.64 -23.42
C THR A 149 -30.89 -17.04 -22.81
N ILE A 150 -30.50 -17.14 -21.54
CA ILE A 150 -30.57 -18.37 -20.73
C ILE A 150 -31.57 -18.11 -19.62
N HIS A 151 -32.65 -18.92 -19.55
CA HIS A 151 -33.80 -18.70 -18.67
C HIS A 151 -34.38 -17.26 -18.73
N GLY A 152 -34.35 -16.63 -19.92
CA GLY A 152 -34.82 -15.25 -20.12
C GLY A 152 -33.87 -14.15 -19.65
N ARG A 153 -32.64 -14.49 -19.24
CA ARG A 153 -31.58 -13.52 -18.90
C ARG A 153 -30.51 -13.48 -19.98
N TYR A 154 -30.06 -12.28 -20.35
CA TYR A 154 -28.90 -12.10 -21.22
C TYR A 154 -27.60 -12.47 -20.48
N SER A 155 -26.62 -13.00 -21.19
CA SER A 155 -25.25 -13.16 -20.67
C SER A 155 -24.54 -11.80 -20.71
N THR A 156 -23.80 -11.46 -19.66
CA THR A 156 -23.06 -10.18 -19.55
C THR A 156 -22.12 -9.92 -20.74
N LYS A 157 -21.59 -10.96 -21.38
CA LYS A 157 -20.78 -10.84 -22.61
C LYS A 157 -21.52 -10.27 -23.83
N TYR A 158 -22.85 -10.18 -23.78
CA TYR A 158 -23.72 -9.57 -24.80
C TYR A 158 -24.39 -8.28 -24.32
N LEU A 159 -24.05 -7.79 -23.12
CA LEU A 159 -24.50 -6.48 -22.66
C LEU A 159 -23.48 -5.40 -23.05
N PRO A 160 -23.91 -4.13 -23.19
CA PRO A 160 -23.00 -2.99 -23.31
C PRO A 160 -21.99 -2.89 -22.16
N TYR A 161 -20.82 -2.33 -22.48
CA TYR A 161 -19.86 -1.84 -21.50
C TYR A 161 -19.57 -0.35 -21.72
N ALA A 162 -19.23 0.35 -20.65
CA ALA A 162 -18.77 1.72 -20.70
C ALA A 162 -17.24 1.80 -20.68
N LEU A 163 -16.68 2.79 -21.36
CA LEU A 163 -15.31 3.27 -21.21
C LEU A 163 -15.40 4.68 -20.61
N LEU A 164 -14.93 4.81 -19.37
CA LEU A 164 -14.74 6.07 -18.67
C LEU A 164 -13.32 6.58 -18.95
N ASP A 165 -13.17 7.78 -19.50
CA ASP A 165 -11.87 8.47 -19.67
C ASP A 165 -11.90 9.83 -18.96
N PHE A 166 -11.05 9.95 -17.93
CA PHE A 166 -10.81 11.19 -17.21
C PHE A 166 -9.30 11.42 -17.09
N GLU A 167 -8.83 12.60 -17.51
CA GLU A 167 -7.41 12.97 -17.53
C GLU A 167 -6.45 11.99 -18.28
N LYS A 168 -6.96 11.15 -19.20
CA LYS A 168 -6.28 10.01 -19.87
C LYS A 168 -6.23 8.70 -19.07
N ASN A 169 -6.80 8.66 -17.86
CA ASN A 169 -7.00 7.42 -17.12
C ASN A 169 -8.28 6.74 -17.63
N GLN A 170 -8.14 5.54 -18.19
CA GLN A 170 -9.21 4.81 -18.87
C GLN A 170 -9.67 3.58 -18.07
N VAL A 171 -10.98 3.49 -17.80
CA VAL A 171 -11.59 2.40 -17.04
C VAL A 171 -12.75 1.79 -17.82
N PHE A 172 -12.72 0.47 -18.00
CA PHE A 172 -13.79 -0.29 -18.65
C PHE A 172 -14.78 -0.86 -17.62
N VAL A 173 -16.08 -0.70 -17.86
CA VAL A 173 -17.16 -1.09 -16.94
C VAL A 173 -18.25 -1.88 -17.68
N ASP A 174 -18.16 -3.19 -17.63
CA ASP A 174 -19.19 -4.11 -18.13
C ASP A 174 -20.51 -3.98 -17.33
N ALA A 175 -21.66 -4.05 -18.01
CA ALA A 175 -22.96 -4.10 -17.33
C ALA A 175 -23.20 -5.46 -16.64
N VAL A 176 -23.92 -5.42 -15.52
CA VAL A 176 -24.13 -6.58 -14.63
C VAL A 176 -25.39 -7.34 -14.98
N SER A 177 -26.45 -6.64 -15.41
CA SER A 177 -27.74 -7.25 -15.79
C SER A 177 -28.54 -6.33 -16.74
N GLY A 178 -29.84 -6.58 -16.90
CA GLY A 178 -30.70 -5.86 -17.85
C GLY A 178 -30.75 -6.51 -19.23
N THR A 179 -31.05 -5.70 -20.26
CA THR A 179 -31.05 -6.10 -21.68
C THR A 179 -29.97 -5.30 -22.44
N PRO A 180 -29.61 -5.70 -23.67
CA PRO A 180 -28.69 -4.90 -24.48
C PRO A 180 -29.20 -3.47 -24.79
N GLU A 181 -30.52 -3.29 -24.90
CA GLU A 181 -31.20 -1.99 -25.09
C GLU A 181 -31.35 -1.18 -23.79
N SER A 182 -31.40 -1.85 -22.64
CA SER A 182 -31.55 -1.23 -21.31
C SER A 182 -30.70 -1.97 -20.27
N PRO A 183 -29.37 -1.74 -20.27
CA PRO A 183 -28.44 -2.40 -19.36
C PRO A 183 -28.48 -1.79 -17.96
N LEU A 184 -28.18 -2.62 -16.97
CA LEU A 184 -28.06 -2.25 -15.56
C LEU A 184 -26.64 -2.52 -15.07
N TRP A 185 -26.01 -1.48 -14.55
CA TRP A 185 -24.72 -1.54 -13.86
C TRP A 185 -24.96 -1.73 -12.35
N ALA A 186 -23.89 -1.75 -11.56
CA ALA A 186 -23.97 -2.02 -10.11
C ALA A 186 -24.52 -0.85 -9.28
N GLY A 187 -24.70 0.34 -9.87
CA GLY A 187 -25.08 1.56 -9.16
C GLY A 187 -24.05 1.92 -8.09
N ASP A 188 -24.51 2.39 -6.94
CA ASP A 188 -23.64 2.84 -5.85
C ASP A 188 -22.89 1.70 -5.13
N ASN A 189 -23.17 0.44 -5.48
CA ASN A 189 -22.37 -0.71 -5.04
C ASN A 189 -21.01 -0.81 -5.77
N THR A 190 -20.75 -0.02 -6.81
CA THR A 190 -19.43 0.03 -7.48
C THR A 190 -19.12 1.42 -7.98
N ALA A 191 -18.14 2.05 -7.33
CA ALA A 191 -17.74 3.42 -7.58
C ALA A 191 -16.32 3.49 -8.13
N PHE A 192 -16.17 4.08 -9.31
CA PHE A 192 -14.91 4.28 -10.02
C PHE A 192 -14.28 5.59 -9.55
N LYS A 193 -12.99 5.57 -9.25
CA LYS A 193 -12.28 6.70 -8.61
C LYS A 193 -11.17 7.20 -9.52
N PHE A 194 -11.13 8.50 -9.73
CA PHE A 194 -10.10 9.19 -10.50
C PHE A 194 -9.50 10.30 -9.66
N ASP A 195 -8.18 10.38 -9.60
CA ASP A 195 -7.49 11.53 -9.03
C ASP A 195 -7.66 12.76 -9.95
N VAL A 196 -7.94 13.92 -9.36
CA VAL A 196 -8.18 15.17 -10.08
C VAL A 196 -6.95 16.06 -9.97
N SER A 197 -6.28 16.33 -11.10
CA SER A 197 -5.22 17.34 -11.22
C SER A 197 -5.73 18.64 -11.85
N ARG A 198 -6.84 18.60 -12.60
CA ARG A 198 -7.43 19.79 -13.25
C ARG A 198 -8.92 19.64 -13.54
N LYS A 199 -9.62 20.77 -13.62
CA LYS A 199 -11.02 20.88 -14.08
C LYS A 199 -11.09 20.44 -15.54
N THR A 200 -11.61 19.24 -15.78
CA THR A 200 -11.84 18.68 -17.12
C THR A 200 -13.12 17.85 -17.17
N GLU A 201 -13.62 17.62 -18.38
CA GLU A 201 -14.77 16.75 -18.63
C GLU A 201 -14.39 15.28 -18.48
N LEU A 202 -15.25 14.49 -17.82
CA LEU A 202 -15.26 13.04 -17.91
C LEU A 202 -15.93 12.65 -19.24
N ASN A 203 -15.25 11.83 -20.04
CA ASN A 203 -15.78 11.30 -21.29
C ASN A 203 -16.27 9.87 -21.04
N VAL A 204 -17.50 9.56 -21.47
CA VAL A 204 -18.11 8.24 -21.29
C VAL A 204 -18.54 7.72 -22.65
N GLN A 205 -17.92 6.63 -23.09
CA GLN A 205 -18.19 5.99 -24.38
C GLN A 205 -18.81 4.62 -24.15
N LEU A 206 -19.85 4.26 -24.91
CA LEU A 206 -20.55 2.99 -24.79
C LEU A 206 -20.27 2.10 -26.00
N TYR A 207 -20.05 0.82 -25.72
CA TYR A 207 -19.71 -0.18 -26.71
C TYR A 207 -20.48 -1.49 -26.45
N LEU A 208 -20.81 -2.20 -27.52
CA LEU A 208 -21.34 -3.56 -27.50
C LEU A 208 -20.29 -4.51 -28.09
N ARG A 209 -20.07 -5.65 -27.44
CA ARG A 209 -19.09 -6.63 -27.94
C ARG A 209 -19.52 -7.20 -29.29
N ASN A 210 -18.64 -7.14 -30.28
CA ASN A 210 -18.94 -7.59 -31.64
C ASN A 210 -18.82 -9.13 -31.73
N PRO A 211 -19.92 -9.87 -31.97
CA PRO A 211 -19.87 -11.34 -32.02
C PRO A 211 -19.16 -11.87 -33.27
N ALA A 212 -18.99 -11.04 -34.31
CA ALA A 212 -18.28 -11.37 -35.54
C ALA A 212 -16.81 -10.89 -35.54
N ALA A 213 -16.31 -10.38 -34.41
CA ALA A 213 -14.90 -9.98 -34.27
C ALA A 213 -13.95 -11.17 -34.42
N ARG A 214 -12.75 -10.91 -34.94
CA ARG A 214 -11.73 -11.92 -35.19
C ARG A 214 -11.17 -12.45 -33.87
N PRO A 215 -10.91 -13.78 -33.73
CA PRO A 215 -10.21 -14.32 -32.58
C PRO A 215 -8.88 -13.61 -32.35
N GLY A 216 -8.74 -12.94 -31.20
CA GLY A 216 -7.56 -12.14 -30.85
C GLY A 216 -7.67 -10.63 -31.07
N ALA A 217 -8.74 -10.11 -31.71
CA ALA A 217 -8.93 -8.66 -31.92
C ALA A 217 -9.19 -7.84 -30.63
N GLY A 218 -9.42 -8.50 -29.49
CA GLY A 218 -9.70 -7.84 -28.22
C GLY A 218 -10.98 -7.00 -28.30
N ARG A 219 -10.89 -5.73 -27.91
CA ARG A 219 -11.98 -4.73 -28.01
C ARG A 219 -11.86 -3.81 -29.25
N SER A 220 -10.91 -4.08 -30.17
CA SER A 220 -10.63 -3.16 -31.30
C SER A 220 -11.65 -3.22 -32.44
N GLU A 221 -12.44 -4.30 -32.51
CA GLU A 221 -13.51 -4.50 -33.49
C GLU A 221 -14.92 -4.40 -32.84
N ASP A 222 -15.03 -3.91 -31.59
CA ASP A 222 -16.29 -3.78 -30.86
C ASP A 222 -17.16 -2.61 -31.36
N ILE A 223 -18.48 -2.75 -31.24
CA ILE A 223 -19.46 -1.85 -31.86
C ILE A 223 -19.71 -0.64 -30.96
N PHE A 224 -19.33 0.56 -31.41
CA PHE A 224 -19.66 1.81 -30.73
C PHE A 224 -21.18 2.08 -30.74
N LEU A 225 -21.74 2.42 -29.58
CA LEU A 225 -23.17 2.72 -29.38
C LEU A 225 -23.48 4.21 -29.25
N GLY A 226 -22.49 5.01 -28.84
CA GLY A 226 -22.64 6.44 -28.53
C GLY A 226 -21.72 6.88 -27.41
N ALA A 227 -21.64 8.19 -27.16
CA ALA A 227 -20.86 8.76 -26.07
C ALA A 227 -21.57 9.96 -25.42
N CYS A 228 -21.37 10.17 -24.13
CA CYS A 228 -21.75 11.40 -23.45
C CYS A 228 -20.55 12.03 -22.75
N LYS A 229 -20.64 13.34 -22.54
CA LYS A 229 -19.67 14.12 -21.77
C LYS A 229 -20.31 14.56 -20.47
N VAL A 230 -19.52 14.51 -19.40
CA VAL A 230 -19.91 14.96 -18.07
C VAL A 230 -18.96 16.06 -17.65
N ASN A 231 -19.49 17.21 -17.22
CA ASN A 231 -18.70 18.26 -16.58
C ASN A 231 -18.91 18.16 -15.06
N PRO A 232 -17.98 17.57 -14.28
CA PRO A 232 -18.19 17.37 -12.85
C PRO A 232 -18.16 18.70 -12.09
N ARG A 233 -18.96 18.81 -11.04
CA ARG A 233 -18.83 19.91 -10.07
C ARG A 233 -17.67 19.63 -9.11
N PHE A 234 -16.71 20.55 -9.04
CA PHE A 234 -15.50 20.45 -8.21
C PHE A 234 -15.51 21.43 -7.00
N GLU A 235 -16.69 21.94 -6.62
CA GLU A 235 -16.88 22.97 -5.60
C GLU A 235 -18.04 22.57 -4.67
N GLU A 236 -17.89 22.78 -3.36
CA GLU A 236 -18.89 22.36 -2.36
C GLU A 236 -20.29 22.89 -2.66
N ALA A 237 -21.30 22.09 -2.32
CA ALA A 237 -22.70 22.47 -2.42
C ALA A 237 -23.11 23.27 -1.18
N GLN A 238 -23.11 24.61 -1.27
CA GLN A 238 -23.70 25.44 -0.23
C GLN A 238 -25.20 25.08 -0.07
N PRO A 239 -25.68 24.79 1.15
CA PRO A 239 -27.09 24.53 1.37
C PRO A 239 -27.87 25.84 1.20
N TYR A 240 -28.96 25.80 0.41
CA TYR A 240 -29.86 26.94 0.30
C TYR A 240 -30.61 27.15 1.62
N ILE A 241 -30.37 28.28 2.27
CA ILE A 241 -31.05 28.72 3.48
C ILE A 241 -32.21 29.65 3.07
N GLU A 242 -33.44 29.32 3.47
CA GLU A 242 -34.59 30.20 3.30
C GLU A 242 -34.41 31.49 4.14
N ASP A 243 -34.64 32.66 3.55
CA ASP A 243 -34.64 33.92 4.32
C ASP A 243 -36.00 34.05 5.04
N PRO A 244 -36.05 34.15 6.39
CA PRO A 244 -37.29 34.34 7.14
C PRO A 244 -38.04 35.64 6.82
N LYS A 245 -37.42 36.58 6.10
CA LYS A 245 -37.99 37.87 5.69
C LYS A 245 -38.65 37.83 4.31
N LEU A 246 -38.41 36.79 3.50
CA LEU A 246 -38.99 36.66 2.17
C LEU A 246 -40.34 35.96 2.21
N SER A 247 -41.20 36.28 1.23
CA SER A 247 -42.45 35.53 1.02
C SER A 247 -42.14 34.09 0.60
N LYS A 248 -43.02 33.15 0.95
CA LYS A 248 -42.91 31.74 0.55
C LYS A 248 -42.77 31.56 -0.98
N LYS A 249 -43.35 32.45 -1.77
CA LYS A 249 -43.22 32.48 -3.23
C LYS A 249 -41.82 32.93 -3.69
N ASP A 250 -41.20 33.84 -2.97
CA ASP A 250 -39.90 34.41 -3.31
C ASP A 250 -38.75 33.53 -2.81
N ASN A 251 -38.89 32.87 -1.65
CA ASN A 251 -38.00 31.77 -1.24
C ASN A 251 -38.05 30.60 -2.25
N GLN A 252 -39.23 30.21 -2.75
CA GLN A 252 -39.32 29.22 -3.84
C GLN A 252 -38.60 29.68 -5.13
N LYS A 253 -38.72 30.96 -5.49
CA LYS A 253 -38.03 31.52 -6.66
C LYS A 253 -36.50 31.58 -6.46
N ALA A 254 -36.04 31.92 -5.26
CA ALA A 254 -34.62 31.95 -4.91
C ALA A 254 -34.01 30.53 -4.83
N ALA A 255 -34.74 29.56 -4.28
CA ALA A 255 -34.36 28.14 -4.29
C ALA A 255 -34.21 27.60 -5.73
N ALA A 256 -35.14 27.93 -6.63
CA ALA A 256 -35.05 27.57 -8.04
C ALA A 256 -33.84 28.21 -8.73
N ALA A 257 -33.60 29.51 -8.51
CA ALA A 257 -32.42 30.21 -9.03
C ALA A 257 -31.10 29.60 -8.51
N HIS A 258 -31.05 29.20 -7.24
CA HIS A 258 -29.90 28.53 -6.63
C HIS A 258 -29.66 27.13 -7.24
N GLN A 259 -30.72 26.37 -7.54
CA GLN A 259 -30.61 25.09 -8.27
C GLN A 259 -30.10 25.29 -9.71
N GLU A 260 -30.57 26.33 -10.40
CA GLU A 260 -30.16 26.63 -11.78
C GLU A 260 -28.71 27.14 -11.86
N GLN A 261 -28.28 27.99 -10.92
CA GLN A 261 -26.87 28.34 -10.72
C GLN A 261 -26.04 27.10 -10.35
N GLY A 262 -26.59 26.19 -9.54
CA GLY A 262 -25.97 24.92 -9.19
C GLY A 262 -25.66 24.04 -10.40
N ARG A 263 -26.55 23.98 -11.40
CA ARG A 263 -26.34 23.26 -12.67
C ARG A 263 -25.26 23.89 -13.55
N GLN A 264 -25.12 25.21 -13.53
CA GLN A 264 -24.06 25.91 -14.28
C GLN A 264 -22.66 25.62 -13.73
N LEU A 265 -22.54 25.18 -12.47
CA LEU A 265 -21.28 24.78 -11.82
C LEU A 265 -20.86 23.32 -12.10
N GLY A 266 -21.67 22.56 -12.85
CA GLY A 266 -21.41 21.16 -13.21
C GLY A 266 -22.32 20.15 -12.50
N GLN A 267 -22.24 18.89 -12.92
CA GLN A 267 -23.05 17.80 -12.39
C GLN A 267 -22.57 17.36 -11.00
N GLN A 268 -23.53 17.09 -10.11
CA GLN A 268 -23.35 16.43 -8.83
C GLN A 268 -24.58 15.53 -8.54
N GLY A 269 -24.36 14.32 -8.02
CA GLY A 269 -25.40 13.31 -7.89
C GLY A 269 -25.65 12.52 -9.18
N ALA A 270 -26.73 11.73 -9.18
CA ALA A 270 -27.10 10.85 -10.30
C ALA A 270 -28.11 11.51 -11.24
N GLU A 271 -27.65 11.89 -12.43
CA GLU A 271 -28.47 12.50 -13.48
C GLU A 271 -28.51 11.64 -14.76
N TRP A 272 -29.52 11.86 -15.60
CA TRP A 272 -29.66 11.23 -16.91
C TRP A 272 -29.00 12.09 -18.00
N LEU A 273 -28.27 11.45 -18.89
CA LEU A 273 -27.51 12.07 -19.96
C LEU A 273 -27.81 11.36 -21.28
N ASP A 274 -28.16 12.11 -22.32
CA ASP A 274 -28.43 11.56 -23.65
C ASP A 274 -27.14 11.32 -24.44
N LEU A 275 -27.13 10.26 -25.27
CA LEU A 275 -25.94 9.87 -26.02
C LEU A 275 -25.77 10.71 -27.30
N GLN A 276 -24.61 11.34 -27.43
CA GLN A 276 -24.12 11.91 -28.68
C GLN A 276 -23.62 10.79 -29.58
N PHE A 277 -23.80 10.95 -30.90
CA PHE A 277 -23.38 9.97 -31.93
C PHE A 277 -23.98 8.55 -31.73
N GLY A 278 -25.13 8.47 -31.06
CA GLY A 278 -25.82 7.24 -30.68
C GLY A 278 -27.31 7.47 -30.48
N ALA A 279 -27.97 6.56 -29.76
CA ALA A 279 -29.38 6.67 -29.40
C ALA A 279 -29.61 6.16 -27.96
N GLY A 280 -30.55 6.79 -27.26
CA GLY A 280 -30.88 6.50 -25.86
C GLY A 280 -30.12 7.35 -24.84
N SER A 281 -30.35 7.05 -23.56
CA SER A 281 -29.80 7.80 -22.41
C SER A 281 -29.11 6.88 -21.41
N ILE A 282 -28.13 7.41 -20.67
CA ILE A 282 -27.46 6.73 -19.56
C ILE A 282 -27.54 7.57 -18.27
N LYS A 283 -27.70 6.90 -17.13
CA LYS A 283 -27.72 7.53 -15.81
C LYS A 283 -26.39 7.35 -15.10
N ILE A 284 -25.75 8.46 -14.75
CA ILE A 284 -24.39 8.51 -14.18
C ILE A 284 -24.43 9.30 -12.88
N GLY A 285 -23.88 8.73 -11.81
CA GLY A 285 -23.63 9.38 -10.53
C GLY A 285 -22.26 10.03 -10.49
N ILE A 286 -22.21 11.29 -10.05
CA ILE A 286 -20.97 12.06 -9.89
C ILE A 286 -20.87 12.58 -8.45
N SER A 287 -19.77 12.31 -7.78
CA SER A 287 -19.44 12.91 -6.49
C SER A 287 -17.96 13.28 -6.45
N PHE A 288 -17.65 14.55 -6.27
CA PHE A 288 -16.29 14.99 -6.01
C PHE A 288 -16.05 15.01 -4.50
N VAL A 289 -14.98 14.34 -4.06
CA VAL A 289 -14.45 14.48 -2.70
C VAL A 289 -13.18 15.30 -2.81
N GLU A 290 -13.28 16.58 -2.45
CA GLU A 290 -12.12 17.46 -2.34
C GLU A 290 -11.13 16.89 -1.32
N ASN A 291 -9.85 16.85 -1.66
CA ASN A 291 -8.81 16.45 -0.73
C ASN A 291 -8.46 17.63 0.19
N GLN A 292 -9.37 17.97 1.11
CA GLN A 292 -9.17 18.95 2.19
C GLN A 292 -8.07 18.55 3.20
N GLN A 293 -7.30 17.52 2.89
CA GLN A 293 -6.07 17.17 3.55
C GLN A 293 -5.02 18.25 3.29
N ARG A 294 -4.99 19.26 4.18
CA ARG A 294 -3.80 20.07 4.45
C ARG A 294 -2.56 19.17 4.42
N SER A 295 -1.48 19.65 3.82
CA SER A 295 -0.18 18.99 3.92
C SER A 295 0.16 18.79 5.41
N LEU A 296 0.14 17.55 5.88
CA LEU A 296 0.36 17.24 7.29
C LEU A 296 1.71 17.80 7.73
N LYS A 297 1.73 18.33 8.95
CA LYS A 297 2.89 18.91 9.62
C LYS A 297 3.05 18.25 10.98
N LEU A 298 4.20 18.49 11.61
CA LEU A 298 4.43 18.07 13.00
C LEU A 298 3.46 18.76 13.98
N GLU A 299 2.97 19.98 13.67
CA GLU A 299 2.00 20.71 14.50
C GLU A 299 0.61 20.05 14.59
N ASP A 300 0.26 19.15 13.66
CA ASP A 300 -0.99 18.37 13.66
C ASP A 300 -0.97 17.18 14.65
N PHE A 301 0.18 16.94 15.31
CA PHE A 301 0.40 15.84 16.24
C PHE A 301 0.84 16.36 17.62
N ASP A 302 0.52 15.60 18.66
CA ASP A 302 1.10 15.72 19.99
C ASP A 302 2.12 14.60 20.21
N LEU A 303 3.32 14.95 20.66
CA LEU A 303 4.42 14.02 20.88
C LEU A 303 4.32 13.47 22.31
N LEU A 304 4.15 12.14 22.46
CA LEU A 304 3.84 11.53 23.75
C LEU A 304 5.07 10.93 24.43
N LYS A 305 5.79 10.03 23.75
CA LYS A 305 7.00 9.35 24.27
C LYS A 305 7.96 9.05 23.12
N VAL A 306 9.27 8.99 23.40
CA VAL A 306 10.23 8.32 22.50
C VAL A 306 10.11 6.81 22.70
N VAL A 307 9.99 6.04 21.62
CA VAL A 307 9.80 4.58 21.69
C VAL A 307 10.92 3.79 21.01
N GLY A 308 11.77 4.44 20.23
CA GLY A 308 12.95 3.82 19.61
C GLY A 308 13.92 4.84 19.04
N LYS A 309 15.19 4.46 18.91
CA LYS A 309 16.28 5.33 18.48
C LYS A 309 17.35 4.48 17.80
N GLY A 310 17.75 4.84 16.58
CA GLY A 310 18.68 4.04 15.78
C GLY A 310 19.41 4.84 14.70
N SER A 311 20.21 4.15 13.90
CA SER A 311 21.06 4.73 12.85
C SER A 311 20.30 5.56 11.80
N PHE A 312 19.01 5.26 11.58
CA PHE A 312 18.14 5.95 10.64
C PHE A 312 17.31 7.10 11.26
N GLY A 313 17.30 7.27 12.59
CA GLY A 313 16.58 8.36 13.24
C GLY A 313 15.96 8.03 14.61
N LYS A 314 14.93 8.82 14.97
CA LYS A 314 14.13 8.66 16.21
C LYS A 314 12.72 8.19 15.84
N VAL A 315 12.14 7.30 16.63
CA VAL A 315 10.73 6.90 16.58
C VAL A 315 10.01 7.38 17.84
N MET A 316 8.88 8.06 17.67
CA MET A 316 8.07 8.61 18.77
C MET A 316 6.64 8.09 18.67
N GLN A 317 6.04 7.78 19.82
CA GLN A 317 4.60 7.62 19.95
C GLN A 317 3.96 9.02 19.86
N VAL A 318 2.98 9.18 18.97
CA VAL A 318 2.28 10.47 18.76
C VAL A 318 0.78 10.28 18.70
N MET A 319 0.03 11.30 19.15
CA MET A 319 -1.41 11.40 18.93
C MET A 319 -1.68 12.39 17.79
N LYS A 320 -2.58 12.06 16.85
CA LYS A 320 -3.05 13.01 15.83
C LYS A 320 -4.27 13.80 16.35
N LYS A 321 -4.16 15.13 16.37
CA LYS A 321 -5.06 16.04 17.12
C LYS A 321 -6.53 15.97 16.72
N ASP A 322 -6.80 15.83 15.43
CA ASP A 322 -8.15 15.78 14.86
C ASP A 322 -8.92 14.48 15.13
N THR A 323 -8.21 13.41 15.50
CA THR A 323 -8.75 12.04 15.52
C THR A 323 -8.54 11.30 16.83
N GLY A 324 -7.70 11.82 17.75
CA GLY A 324 -7.38 11.19 19.02
C GLY A 324 -6.74 9.80 18.87
N ARG A 325 -6.11 9.52 17.73
CA ARG A 325 -5.52 8.20 17.40
C ARG A 325 -4.02 8.18 17.61
N ILE A 326 -3.52 7.05 18.12
CA ILE A 326 -2.10 6.82 18.37
C ILE A 326 -1.42 6.23 17.14
N TYR A 327 -0.23 6.76 16.84
CA TYR A 327 0.63 6.37 15.73
C TYR A 327 2.11 6.33 16.15
N ALA A 328 2.94 5.61 15.39
CA ALA A 328 4.38 5.66 15.51
C ALA A 328 4.96 6.60 14.43
N LEU A 329 5.61 7.68 14.85
CA LEU A 329 6.22 8.68 13.97
C LEU A 329 7.74 8.45 13.90
N LYS A 330 8.23 7.96 12.76
CA LYS A 330 9.68 7.78 12.48
C LYS A 330 10.20 9.01 11.72
N THR A 331 11.18 9.69 12.30
CA THR A 331 11.77 10.92 11.77
C THR A 331 13.16 10.67 11.20
N ILE A 332 13.37 11.01 9.92
CA ILE A 332 14.62 10.81 9.16
C ILE A 332 15.17 12.17 8.69
N ARG A 333 16.49 12.40 8.80
CA ARG A 333 17.13 13.68 8.42
C ARG A 333 17.48 13.73 6.93
N LYS A 334 16.95 14.69 6.17
CA LYS A 334 17.17 14.82 4.71
C LYS A 334 18.66 14.88 4.32
N ALA A 335 19.45 15.63 5.07
CA ALA A 335 20.89 15.78 4.82
C ALA A 335 21.66 14.44 4.89
N HIS A 336 21.21 13.50 5.73
CA HIS A 336 21.79 12.17 5.88
C HIS A 336 21.46 11.25 4.69
N ILE A 337 20.26 11.40 4.11
CA ILE A 337 19.84 10.68 2.91
C ILE A 337 20.62 11.18 1.69
N ILE A 338 20.79 12.50 1.56
CA ILE A 338 21.56 13.11 0.45
C ILE A 338 23.04 12.71 0.53
N SER A 339 23.68 12.77 1.71
CA SER A 339 25.10 12.44 1.84
C SER A 339 25.42 10.97 1.53
N ARG A 340 24.43 10.08 1.58
CA ARG A 340 24.51 8.68 1.13
C ARG A 340 23.99 8.44 -0.29
N SER A 341 23.43 9.45 -0.94
CA SER A 341 22.73 9.34 -2.25
C SER A 341 21.53 8.37 -2.24
N GLU A 342 20.86 8.23 -1.09
CA GLU A 342 19.77 7.26 -0.87
C GLU A 342 18.38 7.81 -1.24
N VAL A 343 18.26 9.03 -1.80
CA VAL A 343 16.98 9.74 -1.96
C VAL A 343 15.94 8.96 -2.79
N THR A 344 16.35 8.41 -3.93
CA THR A 344 15.49 7.57 -4.77
C THR A 344 15.03 6.31 -4.03
N HIS A 345 15.89 5.75 -3.17
CA HIS A 345 15.56 4.57 -2.37
C HIS A 345 14.51 4.90 -1.30
N THR A 346 14.65 6.02 -0.57
CA THR A 346 13.67 6.44 0.43
C THR A 346 12.31 6.79 -0.20
N LEU A 347 12.29 7.44 -1.38
CA LEU A 347 11.05 7.69 -2.12
C LEU A 347 10.37 6.39 -2.59
N ALA A 348 11.14 5.40 -3.01
CA ALA A 348 10.62 4.08 -3.39
C ALA A 348 10.13 3.29 -2.15
N GLU A 349 10.82 3.36 -1.01
CA GLU A 349 10.42 2.75 0.28
C GLU A 349 9.01 3.25 0.68
N ARG A 350 8.82 4.57 0.68
CA ARG A 350 7.51 5.21 0.87
C ARG A 350 6.46 4.75 -0.14
N SER A 351 6.87 4.53 -1.39
CA SER A 351 5.97 4.12 -2.48
C SER A 351 5.51 2.68 -2.35
N VAL A 352 6.36 1.78 -1.86
CA VAL A 352 5.99 0.39 -1.58
C VAL A 352 5.17 0.30 -0.29
N LEU A 353 5.56 0.98 0.79
CA LEU A 353 4.81 0.99 2.06
C LEU A 353 3.40 1.58 1.94
N ALA A 354 3.17 2.48 0.97
CA ALA A 354 1.84 2.98 0.62
C ALA A 354 0.95 1.92 -0.05
N GLN A 355 1.53 0.94 -0.75
CA GLN A 355 0.83 -0.11 -1.52
C GLN A 355 0.67 -1.42 -0.74
N ILE A 356 1.57 -1.72 0.22
CA ILE A 356 1.47 -2.94 1.02
C ILE A 356 0.16 -2.97 1.82
N ASN A 357 -0.55 -4.08 1.68
CA ASN A 357 -1.72 -4.45 2.44
C ASN A 357 -1.59 -5.89 2.96
N ASN A 358 -0.89 -6.03 4.09
CA ASN A 358 -0.62 -7.32 4.73
C ASN A 358 -0.82 -7.18 6.25
N PRO A 359 -1.50 -8.14 6.92
CA PRO A 359 -1.79 -8.05 8.36
C PRO A 359 -0.56 -8.14 9.27
N PHE A 360 0.59 -8.59 8.73
CA PHE A 360 1.82 -8.88 9.45
C PHE A 360 2.97 -7.89 9.14
N ILE A 361 2.64 -6.76 8.50
CA ILE A 361 3.56 -5.65 8.21
C ILE A 361 2.94 -4.38 8.77
N VAL A 362 3.71 -3.56 9.50
CA VAL A 362 3.21 -2.30 10.08
C VAL A 362 2.78 -1.33 8.97
N PRO A 363 1.48 -0.98 8.83
CA PRO A 363 0.99 -0.22 7.69
C PRO A 363 1.31 1.28 7.79
N LEU A 364 1.85 1.85 6.71
CA LEU A 364 2.02 3.29 6.54
C LEU A 364 0.66 4.00 6.40
N LYS A 365 0.39 4.93 7.32
CA LYS A 365 -0.84 5.74 7.34
C LYS A 365 -0.62 7.07 6.61
N PHE A 366 0.44 7.80 6.95
CA PHE A 366 0.77 9.09 6.38
C PHE A 366 2.29 9.26 6.23
N SER A 367 2.74 10.08 5.30
CA SER A 367 4.11 10.61 5.26
C SER A 367 4.11 12.09 4.91
N PHE A 368 4.98 12.86 5.55
CA PHE A 368 5.11 14.31 5.33
C PHE A 368 6.54 14.78 5.60
N GLN A 369 6.84 16.06 5.36
CA GLN A 369 8.21 16.59 5.44
C GLN A 369 8.28 18.02 6.00
N SER A 370 9.40 18.35 6.66
CA SER A 370 9.84 19.72 6.97
C SER A 370 10.99 20.11 6.02
N PRO A 371 11.57 21.32 6.11
CA PRO A 371 12.77 21.65 5.33
C PRO A 371 13.98 20.73 5.61
N GLU A 372 14.11 20.20 6.83
CA GLU A 372 15.29 19.43 7.27
C GLU A 372 15.02 17.91 7.34
N LYS A 373 13.75 17.49 7.40
CA LYS A 373 13.37 16.11 7.78
C LYS A 373 12.23 15.53 6.93
N LEU A 374 12.19 14.20 6.92
CA LEU A 374 11.10 13.38 6.44
C LEU A 374 10.46 12.65 7.63
N TYR A 375 9.15 12.49 7.60
CA TYR A 375 8.37 11.81 8.63
C TYR A 375 7.54 10.69 8.00
N PHE A 376 7.67 9.48 8.52
CA PHE A 376 6.73 8.38 8.33
C PHE A 376 5.81 8.28 9.54
N VAL A 377 4.50 8.17 9.30
CA VAL A 377 3.48 7.92 10.33
C VAL A 377 2.89 6.54 10.11
N LEU A 378 3.32 5.62 10.95
CA LEU A 378 3.00 4.20 10.94
C LEU A 378 1.90 3.91 11.98
N ALA A 379 1.23 2.75 11.87
CA ALA A 379 0.43 2.24 12.98
C ALA A 379 1.29 2.04 14.24
N PHE A 380 0.74 2.35 15.42
CA PHE A 380 1.39 2.05 16.69
C PHE A 380 1.04 0.62 17.14
N VAL A 381 2.03 -0.12 17.60
CA VAL A 381 1.93 -1.54 17.98
C VAL A 381 2.52 -1.67 19.39
N ASN A 382 1.67 -1.98 20.38
CA ASN A 382 1.93 -1.76 21.81
C ASN A 382 2.40 -2.99 22.61
N GLY A 383 2.45 -4.18 21.99
CA GLY A 383 2.93 -5.40 22.64
C GLY A 383 4.46 -5.55 22.69
N GLY A 384 5.21 -4.58 22.16
CA GLY A 384 6.68 -4.54 22.21
C GLY A 384 7.39 -5.45 21.22
N GLU A 385 8.72 -5.50 21.32
CA GLU A 385 9.62 -6.24 20.43
C GLU A 385 9.64 -7.74 20.75
N LEU A 386 9.72 -8.59 19.72
CA LEU A 386 9.89 -10.04 19.87
C LEU A 386 11.18 -10.38 20.63
N PHE A 387 12.23 -9.58 20.46
CA PHE A 387 13.49 -9.66 21.23
C PHE A 387 13.26 -9.66 22.74
N HIS A 388 12.47 -8.72 23.24
CA HIS A 388 12.18 -8.57 24.67
C HIS A 388 11.43 -9.79 25.24
N HIS A 389 10.48 -10.36 24.47
CA HIS A 389 9.76 -11.58 24.88
C HIS A 389 10.66 -12.82 24.83
N LEU A 390 11.49 -12.96 23.80
CA LEU A 390 12.43 -14.09 23.65
C LEU A 390 13.51 -14.07 24.74
N GLN A 391 14.10 -12.91 25.03
CA GLN A 391 15.09 -12.75 26.09
C GLN A 391 14.52 -13.08 27.48
N ARG A 392 13.24 -12.77 27.73
CA ARG A 392 12.55 -13.11 28.98
C ARG A 392 12.29 -14.62 29.10
N GLU A 393 11.79 -15.25 28.03
CA GLU A 393 11.33 -16.64 28.04
C GLU A 393 12.42 -17.67 27.68
N GLN A 394 13.61 -17.23 27.30
CA GLN A 394 14.79 -18.02 26.86
C GLN A 394 14.62 -18.71 25.51
N ARG A 395 13.45 -19.28 25.24
CA ARG A 395 13.03 -19.84 23.96
C ARG A 395 11.52 -19.92 23.94
N PHE A 396 10.91 -19.89 22.76
CA PHE A 396 9.50 -20.16 22.59
C PHE A 396 9.23 -21.66 22.44
N ASP A 397 7.99 -22.07 22.68
CA ASP A 397 7.55 -23.43 22.38
C ASP A 397 7.43 -23.65 20.85
N ILE A 398 7.45 -24.91 20.44
CA ILE A 398 7.41 -25.32 19.03
C ILE A 398 6.19 -24.78 18.26
N ASN A 399 5.07 -24.52 18.93
CA ASN A 399 3.85 -24.02 18.30
C ASN A 399 3.86 -22.50 18.17
N ARG A 400 4.30 -21.77 19.20
CA ARG A 400 4.52 -20.31 19.13
C ARG A 400 5.58 -19.96 18.07
N ALA A 401 6.71 -20.68 18.05
CA ALA A 401 7.75 -20.51 17.04
C ALA A 401 7.22 -20.81 15.62
N ARG A 402 6.51 -21.94 15.41
CA ARG A 402 5.85 -22.26 14.13
C ARG A 402 4.89 -21.16 13.68
N PHE A 403 4.09 -20.65 14.61
CA PHE A 403 3.09 -19.62 14.34
C PHE A 403 3.75 -18.32 13.86
N TYR A 404 4.72 -17.79 14.61
CA TYR A 404 5.45 -16.59 14.21
C TYR A 404 6.21 -16.77 12.90
N THR A 405 6.89 -17.90 12.67
CA THR A 405 7.55 -18.17 11.38
C THR A 405 6.55 -18.24 10.22
N ALA A 406 5.32 -18.74 10.44
CA ALA A 406 4.29 -18.77 9.40
C ALA A 406 3.76 -17.36 9.06
N GLU A 407 3.61 -16.48 10.05
CA GLU A 407 3.20 -15.07 9.84
C GLU A 407 4.32 -14.27 9.15
N LEU A 408 5.57 -14.44 9.59
CA LEU A 408 6.76 -13.83 8.98
C LEU A 408 6.97 -14.30 7.53
N LEU A 409 6.74 -15.58 7.22
CA LEU A 409 6.75 -16.11 5.86
C LEU A 409 5.69 -15.42 4.97
N CYS A 410 4.51 -15.11 5.52
CA CYS A 410 3.46 -14.37 4.81
C CYS A 410 3.78 -12.87 4.65
N ALA A 411 4.57 -12.28 5.55
CA ALA A 411 5.10 -10.92 5.39
C ALA A 411 6.16 -10.87 4.28
N LEU A 412 7.17 -11.75 4.35
CA LEU A 412 8.27 -11.83 3.38
C LEU A 412 7.79 -12.17 1.96
N GLU A 413 6.87 -13.13 1.81
CA GLU A 413 6.25 -13.44 0.50
C GLU A 413 5.58 -12.21 -0.13
N CYS A 414 4.91 -11.38 0.68
CA CYS A 414 4.28 -10.15 0.22
C CYS A 414 5.32 -9.13 -0.27
N LEU A 415 6.41 -8.93 0.49
CA LEU A 415 7.52 -8.07 0.09
C LEU A 415 8.19 -8.55 -1.20
N HIS A 416 8.45 -9.86 -1.31
CA HIS A 416 9.03 -10.46 -2.51
C HIS A 416 8.10 -10.31 -3.72
N GLY A 417 6.78 -10.36 -3.52
CA GLY A 417 5.78 -10.04 -4.56
C GLY A 417 5.82 -8.58 -5.03
N PHE A 418 6.15 -7.64 -4.13
CA PHE A 418 6.44 -6.24 -4.46
C PHE A 418 7.91 -5.99 -4.89
N LYS A 419 8.69 -7.03 -5.21
CA LYS A 419 10.11 -6.94 -5.62
C LYS A 419 11.02 -6.29 -4.57
N VAL A 420 10.69 -6.51 -3.29
CA VAL A 420 11.44 -6.03 -2.13
C VAL A 420 12.12 -7.19 -1.43
N ILE A 421 13.43 -7.07 -1.21
CA ILE A 421 14.21 -7.94 -0.31
C ILE A 421 14.35 -7.20 1.03
N TYR A 422 14.08 -7.85 2.15
CA TYR A 422 14.00 -7.20 3.46
C TYR A 422 15.37 -7.02 4.15
N ARG A 423 16.23 -8.05 4.09
CA ARG A 423 17.66 -8.06 4.48
C ARG A 423 18.02 -7.85 5.95
N ASP A 424 17.14 -7.35 6.81
CA ASP A 424 17.41 -7.12 8.24
C ASP A 424 16.37 -7.81 9.15
N LEU A 425 16.06 -9.08 8.86
CA LEU A 425 15.12 -9.87 9.66
C LEU A 425 15.78 -10.37 10.95
N LYS A 426 15.31 -9.86 12.09
CA LYS A 426 15.79 -10.14 13.45
C LYS A 426 14.71 -9.81 14.49
N PRO A 427 14.77 -10.35 15.74
CA PRO A 427 13.74 -10.16 16.76
C PRO A 427 13.43 -8.70 17.14
N GLU A 428 14.38 -7.77 16.97
CA GLU A 428 14.22 -6.34 17.29
C GLU A 428 13.30 -5.64 16.27
N ASN A 429 13.34 -6.07 15.00
CA ASN A 429 12.53 -5.48 13.91
C ASN A 429 11.12 -6.11 13.80
N ILE A 430 10.74 -6.94 14.77
CA ILE A 430 9.45 -7.66 14.79
C ILE A 430 8.72 -7.26 16.07
N LEU A 431 7.59 -6.58 15.92
CA LEU A 431 6.73 -6.22 17.05
C LEU A 431 5.63 -7.26 17.25
N LEU A 432 5.10 -7.39 18.47
CA LEU A 432 3.85 -8.07 18.76
C LEU A 432 2.74 -7.04 19.01
N ASP A 433 1.53 -7.29 18.51
CA ASP A 433 0.37 -6.50 18.90
C ASP A 433 -0.33 -7.03 20.17
N TYR A 434 -1.28 -6.27 20.71
CA TYR A 434 -2.04 -6.63 21.93
C TYR A 434 -2.79 -7.98 21.84
N THR A 435 -3.03 -8.52 20.63
CA THR A 435 -3.59 -9.87 20.43
C THR A 435 -2.54 -10.96 20.29
N GLY A 436 -1.26 -10.61 20.11
CA GLY A 436 -0.13 -11.53 20.04
C GLY A 436 0.29 -11.94 18.62
N HIS A 437 -0.25 -11.30 17.58
CA HIS A 437 0.24 -11.49 16.20
C HIS A 437 1.50 -10.67 15.95
N ILE A 438 2.35 -11.12 15.02
CA ILE A 438 3.55 -10.36 14.65
C ILE A 438 3.22 -9.18 13.72
N ALA A 439 4.00 -8.11 13.80
CA ALA A 439 4.01 -7.01 12.86
C ALA A 439 5.46 -6.60 12.54
N LEU A 440 5.91 -6.91 11.32
CA LEU A 440 7.24 -6.56 10.83
C LEU A 440 7.37 -5.04 10.64
N CYS A 441 8.40 -4.45 11.23
CA CYS A 441 8.68 -3.01 11.19
C CYS A 441 9.98 -2.70 10.41
N ASP A 442 10.64 -1.57 10.73
CA ASP A 442 11.75 -0.89 10.02
C ASP A 442 12.17 -1.42 8.63
N PHE A 443 11.88 -0.63 7.60
CA PHE A 443 12.19 -0.94 6.19
C PHE A 443 13.47 -0.26 5.67
N GLY A 444 14.23 0.43 6.54
CA GLY A 444 15.39 1.25 6.15
C GLY A 444 16.58 0.47 5.55
N LEU A 445 16.62 -0.85 5.70
CA LEU A 445 17.61 -1.74 5.08
C LEU A 445 17.05 -2.60 3.93
N CYS A 446 15.81 -2.39 3.50
CA CYS A 446 15.26 -3.08 2.32
C CYS A 446 16.08 -2.84 1.04
N LYS A 447 15.83 -3.64 0.01
CA LYS A 447 16.28 -3.40 -1.37
C LYS A 447 15.08 -3.53 -2.31
N LEU A 448 14.86 -2.50 -3.12
CA LEU A 448 13.66 -2.31 -3.93
C LEU A 448 13.92 -2.56 -5.43
N ASP A 449 12.84 -2.76 -6.19
CA ASP A 449 12.82 -3.02 -7.64
C ASP A 449 13.65 -4.23 -8.12
N MET A 450 13.91 -5.19 -7.23
CA MET A 450 14.66 -6.41 -7.52
C MET A 450 13.80 -7.43 -8.29
N LYS A 451 14.05 -7.58 -9.60
CA LYS A 451 13.48 -8.69 -10.39
C LYS A 451 14.18 -10.01 -10.02
N ASP A 452 13.61 -11.13 -10.44
CA ASP A 452 14.13 -12.46 -10.11
C ASP A 452 15.55 -12.76 -10.64
N GLU A 453 15.97 -12.10 -11.73
CA GLU A 453 17.32 -12.17 -12.27
C GLU A 453 18.29 -11.12 -11.68
N ASP A 454 17.77 -10.07 -11.04
CA ASP A 454 18.60 -8.97 -10.53
C ASP A 454 19.39 -9.42 -9.28
N ARG A 455 20.68 -9.09 -9.23
CA ARG A 455 21.53 -9.30 -8.04
C ARG A 455 21.98 -7.99 -7.43
N THR A 456 22.11 -7.97 -6.11
CA THR A 456 22.69 -6.84 -5.37
C THR A 456 23.92 -7.27 -4.57
N ASN A 457 24.91 -6.38 -4.48
CA ASN A 457 26.20 -6.64 -3.85
C ASN A 457 26.40 -5.80 -2.57
N THR A 458 25.36 -5.11 -2.08
CA THR A 458 25.44 -4.26 -0.89
C THR A 458 25.56 -5.12 0.38
N PHE A 459 26.71 -5.07 1.05
CA PHE A 459 26.92 -5.71 2.35
C PHE A 459 26.15 -4.96 3.44
N CYS A 460 25.16 -5.60 4.08
CA CYS A 460 24.30 -5.03 5.11
C CYS A 460 23.53 -6.11 5.89
N GLY A 461 22.93 -5.75 7.03
CA GLY A 461 22.22 -6.64 7.97
C GLY A 461 23.04 -6.92 9.25
N THR A 462 22.38 -7.41 10.30
CA THR A 462 23.04 -7.81 11.56
C THR A 462 23.94 -9.05 11.36
N PRO A 463 25.23 -9.06 11.78
CA PRO A 463 26.20 -10.13 11.53
C PRO A 463 25.75 -11.56 11.82
N GLU A 464 24.94 -11.73 12.89
CA GLU A 464 24.43 -13.02 13.38
C GLU A 464 23.44 -13.70 12.43
N TYR A 465 22.85 -12.93 11.50
CA TYR A 465 21.80 -13.36 10.58
C TYR A 465 22.27 -13.44 9.12
N LEU A 466 23.50 -13.00 8.81
CA LEU A 466 23.98 -12.87 7.44
C LEU A 466 24.06 -14.20 6.69
N ALA A 467 23.61 -14.20 5.43
CA ALA A 467 23.67 -15.34 4.54
C ALA A 467 25.10 -15.55 3.96
N PRO A 468 25.54 -16.80 3.73
CA PRO A 468 26.88 -17.12 3.21
C PRO A 468 27.23 -16.38 1.92
N GLU A 469 26.29 -16.26 0.97
CA GLU A 469 26.50 -15.57 -0.31
C GLU A 469 26.78 -14.06 -0.16
N LEU A 470 26.30 -13.45 0.93
CA LEU A 470 26.47 -12.04 1.26
C LEU A 470 27.85 -11.80 1.89
N LEU A 471 28.35 -12.74 2.70
CA LEU A 471 29.74 -12.74 3.20
C LEU A 471 30.77 -12.96 2.08
N LEU A 472 30.43 -13.78 1.08
CA LEU A 472 31.31 -14.09 -0.05
C LEU A 472 31.33 -13.01 -1.15
N GLY A 473 30.38 -12.05 -1.13
CA GLY A 473 30.32 -10.96 -2.11
C GLY A 473 29.86 -11.38 -3.52
N ASN A 474 29.35 -12.61 -3.71
CA ASN A 474 28.99 -13.20 -5.01
C ASN A 474 27.71 -12.61 -5.65
N GLY A 475 27.14 -11.57 -5.05
CA GLY A 475 25.85 -10.98 -5.40
C GLY A 475 24.68 -11.88 -5.03
N TYR A 476 23.68 -11.32 -4.36
CA TYR A 476 22.55 -12.08 -3.80
C TYR A 476 21.19 -11.60 -4.32
N THR A 477 20.20 -12.49 -4.19
CA THR A 477 18.79 -12.27 -4.55
C THR A 477 17.92 -12.39 -3.28
N LYS A 478 16.59 -12.51 -3.44
CA LYS A 478 15.61 -12.65 -2.35
C LYS A 478 15.81 -13.89 -1.45
N THR A 479 16.65 -14.85 -1.83
CA THR A 479 16.96 -16.06 -1.05
C THR A 479 17.66 -15.81 0.28
N VAL A 480 18.22 -14.60 0.51
CA VAL A 480 18.80 -14.21 1.80
C VAL A 480 17.74 -14.12 2.90
N ASP A 481 16.51 -13.70 2.57
CA ASP A 481 15.43 -13.58 3.54
C ASP A 481 14.92 -14.96 4.02
N TRP A 482 15.14 -16.02 3.23
CA TRP A 482 14.85 -17.40 3.64
C TRP A 482 15.94 -17.98 4.57
N TRP A 483 17.19 -17.55 4.40
CA TRP A 483 18.26 -17.86 5.36
C TRP A 483 18.02 -17.17 6.70
N THR A 484 17.71 -15.87 6.71
CA THR A 484 17.43 -15.13 7.95
C THR A 484 16.19 -15.67 8.66
N LEU A 485 15.14 -16.06 7.93
CA LEU A 485 13.97 -16.76 8.48
C LEU A 485 14.35 -18.10 9.14
N GLY A 486 15.31 -18.82 8.56
CA GLY A 486 15.89 -20.04 9.15
C GLY A 486 16.69 -19.77 10.43
N VAL A 487 17.53 -18.72 10.44
CA VAL A 487 18.29 -18.29 11.62
C VAL A 487 17.35 -17.92 12.76
N LEU A 488 16.33 -17.10 12.47
CA LEU A 488 15.34 -16.65 13.44
C LEU A 488 14.47 -17.79 13.99
N LEU A 489 14.09 -18.78 13.17
CA LEU A 489 13.41 -19.99 13.66
C LEU A 489 14.32 -20.82 14.58
N TYR A 490 15.61 -20.95 14.26
CA TYR A 490 16.57 -21.65 15.11
C TYR A 490 16.72 -20.93 16.46
N GLU A 491 16.87 -19.60 16.43
CA GLU A 491 16.99 -18.76 17.62
C GLU A 491 15.73 -18.84 18.49
N MET A 492 14.53 -18.68 17.93
CA MET A 492 13.26 -18.81 18.67
C MET A 492 13.11 -20.17 19.37
N LEU A 493 13.65 -21.25 18.81
CA LEU A 493 13.60 -22.60 19.40
C LEU A 493 14.70 -22.89 20.42
N THR A 494 15.85 -22.22 20.34
CA THR A 494 17.06 -22.60 21.11
C THR A 494 17.59 -21.51 22.04
N GLY A 495 17.22 -20.25 21.81
CA GLY A 495 17.65 -19.06 22.55
C GLY A 495 18.89 -18.36 22.01
N LEU A 496 19.53 -18.87 20.95
CA LEU A 496 20.71 -18.25 20.31
C LEU A 496 20.75 -18.55 18.79
N PRO A 497 21.35 -17.67 17.95
CA PRO A 497 21.61 -17.96 16.54
C PRO A 497 22.51 -19.20 16.32
N PRO A 498 22.35 -19.98 15.23
CA PRO A 498 22.99 -21.29 15.05
C PRO A 498 24.51 -21.24 14.88
N PHE A 499 25.06 -20.09 14.51
CA PHE A 499 26.49 -19.89 14.24
C PHE A 499 27.12 -18.83 15.15
N TYR A 500 26.47 -18.48 16.26
CA TYR A 500 26.87 -17.40 17.16
C TYR A 500 28.32 -17.53 17.69
N ASP A 501 29.01 -16.39 17.80
CA ASP A 501 30.30 -16.24 18.48
C ASP A 501 30.47 -14.80 19.00
N GLU A 502 31.26 -14.58 20.05
CA GLU A 502 31.63 -13.23 20.49
C GLU A 502 32.59 -12.55 19.48
N ASN A 503 33.37 -13.32 18.73
CA ASN A 503 34.24 -12.82 17.67
C ASN A 503 33.53 -12.93 16.31
N VAL A 504 33.16 -11.77 15.74
CA VAL A 504 32.49 -11.65 14.44
C VAL A 504 33.22 -12.41 13.32
N ASN A 505 34.56 -12.50 13.35
CA ASN A 505 35.31 -13.24 12.33
C ASN A 505 35.17 -14.76 12.49
N GLU A 506 35.10 -15.27 13.72
CA GLU A 506 34.81 -16.69 13.98
C GLU A 506 33.35 -17.01 13.67
N MET A 507 32.41 -16.09 13.92
CA MET A 507 31.03 -16.22 13.47
C MET A 507 30.92 -16.29 11.93
N TYR A 508 31.68 -15.45 11.20
CA TYR A 508 31.75 -15.55 9.74
C TYR A 508 32.38 -16.89 9.29
N ARG A 509 33.45 -17.37 9.95
CA ARG A 509 34.01 -18.70 9.69
C ARG A 509 32.96 -19.80 9.93
N LYS A 510 32.20 -19.72 11.03
CA LYS A 510 31.12 -20.64 11.38
C LYS A 510 30.02 -20.66 10.31
N ILE A 511 29.50 -19.49 9.94
CA ILE A 511 28.49 -19.32 8.88
C ILE A 511 28.96 -19.94 7.56
N LEU A 512 30.25 -19.81 7.21
CA LEU A 512 30.80 -20.35 5.95
C LEU A 512 31.15 -21.84 5.99
N GLN A 513 31.58 -22.40 7.14
CA GLN A 513 32.25 -23.72 7.19
C GLN A 513 31.66 -24.74 8.16
N GLU A 514 31.07 -24.32 9.28
CA GLU A 514 30.77 -25.23 10.40
C GLU A 514 29.44 -25.96 10.17
N PRO A 515 29.31 -27.27 10.47
CA PRO A 515 28.04 -27.98 10.26
C PRO A 515 26.96 -27.43 11.19
N LEU A 516 25.72 -27.34 10.69
CA LEU A 516 24.56 -26.95 11.51
C LEU A 516 24.32 -28.01 12.59
N THR A 517 24.58 -27.65 13.84
CA THR A 517 24.30 -28.49 15.01
C THR A 517 22.90 -28.22 15.53
N PHE A 518 22.38 -29.12 16.37
CA PHE A 518 21.07 -28.99 16.99
C PHE A 518 21.09 -29.62 18.40
N PRO A 519 20.31 -29.10 19.36
CA PRO A 519 20.12 -29.73 20.66
C PRO A 519 19.22 -31.00 20.56
N SER A 520 18.65 -31.44 21.68
CA SER A 520 17.79 -32.62 21.73
C SER A 520 16.55 -32.51 20.82
N SER A 521 15.98 -33.66 20.47
CA SER A 521 14.74 -33.79 19.70
C SER A 521 13.54 -33.07 20.31
N ASP A 522 13.59 -32.80 21.61
CA ASP A 522 12.49 -32.21 22.38
C ASP A 522 12.48 -30.68 22.24
N ILE A 523 13.66 -30.10 21.97
CA ILE A 523 13.84 -28.67 21.68
C ILE A 523 13.72 -28.41 20.17
N VAL A 524 14.33 -29.26 19.33
CA VAL A 524 14.21 -29.19 17.86
C VAL A 524 13.70 -30.53 17.30
N PRO A 525 12.36 -30.71 17.20
CA PRO A 525 11.74 -31.91 16.65
C PRO A 525 12.11 -32.19 15.20
N PRO A 526 11.98 -33.44 14.71
CA PRO A 526 12.42 -33.85 13.38
C PRO A 526 11.90 -32.96 12.23
N ALA A 527 10.63 -32.56 12.27
CA ALA A 527 10.03 -31.68 11.25
C ALA A 527 10.60 -30.24 11.27
N ALA A 528 11.04 -29.74 12.44
CA ALA A 528 11.71 -28.45 12.56
C ALA A 528 13.18 -28.56 12.11
N ARG A 529 13.85 -29.65 12.46
CA ARG A 529 15.22 -29.97 12.03
C ARG A 529 15.32 -30.02 10.51
N ASP A 530 14.41 -30.74 9.85
CA ASP A 530 14.33 -30.85 8.39
C ASP A 530 14.10 -29.48 7.73
N LEU A 531 13.19 -28.65 8.27
CA LEU A 531 12.96 -27.29 7.75
C LEU A 531 14.23 -26.43 7.87
N LEU A 532 14.86 -26.45 9.05
CA LEU A 532 16.06 -25.66 9.34
C LEU A 532 17.25 -26.08 8.47
N THR A 533 17.47 -27.39 8.28
CA THR A 533 18.52 -27.91 7.40
C THR A 533 18.33 -27.48 5.94
N ARG A 534 17.10 -27.29 5.47
CA ARG A 534 16.83 -26.85 4.07
C ARG A 534 16.78 -25.33 3.90
N LEU A 535 16.36 -24.56 4.92
CA LEU A 535 16.45 -23.09 4.92
C LEU A 535 17.90 -22.60 5.11
N LEU A 536 18.72 -23.36 5.83
CA LEU A 536 20.13 -23.07 6.07
C LEU A 536 21.07 -23.88 5.16
N ASP A 537 20.63 -24.24 3.94
CA ASP A 537 21.57 -24.65 2.88
C ASP A 537 22.40 -23.42 2.44
N ARG A 538 23.71 -23.62 2.35
CA ARG A 538 24.69 -22.59 1.98
C ARG A 538 24.65 -22.25 0.50
N ASP A 539 24.17 -23.17 -0.34
CA ASP A 539 23.89 -22.88 -1.75
C ASP A 539 22.49 -22.25 -1.89
N PRO A 540 22.39 -20.95 -2.27
CA PRO A 540 21.10 -20.27 -2.42
C PRO A 540 20.22 -20.84 -3.54
N VAL A 541 20.77 -21.64 -4.47
CA VAL A 541 20.00 -22.32 -5.53
C VAL A 541 19.33 -23.59 -5.00
N ARG A 542 19.92 -24.22 -3.98
CA ARG A 542 19.40 -25.44 -3.34
C ARG A 542 18.53 -25.15 -2.10
N ARG A 543 18.66 -23.95 -1.53
CA ARG A 543 17.92 -23.50 -0.35
C ARG A 543 16.41 -23.54 -0.59
N LEU A 544 15.65 -24.04 0.39
CA LEU A 544 14.19 -24.09 0.32
C LEU A 544 13.62 -22.67 0.15
N GLY A 545 12.73 -22.50 -0.83
CA GLY A 545 12.19 -21.19 -1.20
C GLY A 545 12.94 -20.51 -2.34
N ALA A 546 13.99 -21.12 -2.91
CA ALA A 546 14.62 -20.67 -4.15
C ALA A 546 13.61 -20.57 -5.30
N ASN A 547 12.67 -21.53 -5.40
CA ASN A 547 11.57 -21.48 -6.38
C ASN A 547 10.31 -20.77 -5.83
N GLY A 548 10.43 -20.05 -4.70
CA GLY A 548 9.38 -19.24 -4.09
C GLY A 548 8.78 -19.81 -2.80
N ALA A 549 8.09 -18.94 -2.04
CA ALA A 549 7.57 -19.23 -0.70
C ALA A 549 6.61 -20.44 -0.62
N ALA A 550 6.00 -20.84 -1.75
CA ALA A 550 5.14 -22.02 -1.84
C ALA A 550 5.87 -23.31 -1.41
N GLU A 551 7.17 -23.45 -1.71
CA GLU A 551 7.98 -24.59 -1.25
C GLU A 551 8.02 -24.66 0.28
N ILE A 552 8.32 -23.52 0.93
CA ILE A 552 8.39 -23.39 2.39
C ILE A 552 7.01 -23.67 3.00
N LYS A 553 5.93 -23.12 2.41
CA LYS A 553 4.55 -23.35 2.86
C LYS A 553 4.07 -24.80 2.75
N SER A 554 4.63 -25.57 1.81
CA SER A 554 4.32 -26.99 1.65
C SER A 554 5.01 -27.90 2.67
N HIS A 555 5.98 -27.37 3.42
CA HIS A 555 6.82 -28.17 4.32
C HIS A 555 6.01 -28.75 5.50
N HIS A 556 6.27 -30.01 5.85
CA HIS A 556 5.51 -30.75 6.87
C HIS A 556 5.49 -30.06 8.25
N PHE A 557 6.49 -29.25 8.57
CA PHE A 557 6.51 -28.38 9.75
C PHE A 557 5.26 -27.49 9.89
N PHE A 558 4.67 -27.05 8.78
CA PHE A 558 3.47 -26.20 8.73
C PHE A 558 2.18 -26.96 8.41
N ALA A 559 2.16 -28.30 8.44
CA ALA A 559 1.01 -29.11 8.03
C ALA A 559 -0.32 -28.79 8.75
N ASN A 560 -0.25 -28.18 9.95
CA ASN A 560 -1.41 -27.79 10.76
C ASN A 560 -1.87 -26.32 10.51
N ILE A 561 -1.28 -25.60 9.54
CA ILE A 561 -1.54 -24.18 9.26
C ILE A 561 -2.40 -24.00 8.00
N ASP A 562 -3.64 -23.55 8.18
CA ASP A 562 -4.49 -23.00 7.12
C ASP A 562 -4.03 -21.56 6.84
N TRP A 563 -3.17 -21.40 5.83
CA TRP A 563 -2.61 -20.11 5.40
C TRP A 563 -3.66 -19.01 5.14
N ARG A 564 -4.87 -19.39 4.73
CA ARG A 564 -5.97 -18.45 4.48
C ARG A 564 -6.66 -18.01 5.79
N LYS A 565 -6.76 -18.89 6.80
CA LYS A 565 -7.15 -18.46 8.16
C LYS A 565 -6.08 -17.59 8.81
N LEU A 566 -4.81 -17.89 8.57
CA LEU A 566 -3.67 -17.09 9.08
C LEU A 566 -3.73 -15.66 8.54
N LEU A 567 -3.77 -15.48 7.22
CA LEU A 567 -3.93 -14.16 6.57
C LEU A 567 -5.24 -13.43 6.92
N GLN A 568 -6.26 -14.16 7.40
CA GLN A 568 -7.50 -13.57 7.92
C GLN A 568 -7.48 -13.29 9.43
N ARG A 569 -6.35 -13.51 10.11
CA ARG A 569 -6.17 -13.41 11.58
C ARG A 569 -7.26 -14.17 12.36
N LYS A 570 -7.54 -15.41 11.92
CA LYS A 570 -8.54 -16.33 12.50
C LYS A 570 -7.93 -17.45 13.35
N TYR A 571 -6.66 -17.32 13.70
CA TYR A 571 -6.02 -18.07 14.77
C TYR A 571 -5.89 -17.15 15.97
N GLU A 572 -6.23 -17.64 17.17
CA GLU A 572 -5.89 -16.94 18.40
C GLU A 572 -4.44 -17.26 18.77
N PRO A 573 -3.55 -16.26 18.93
CA PRO A 573 -2.17 -16.50 19.36
C PRO A 573 -2.11 -17.11 20.76
N SER A 574 -1.21 -18.08 20.97
CA SER A 574 -1.01 -18.76 22.26
C SER A 574 -0.40 -17.87 23.34
N PHE A 575 0.21 -16.75 22.94
CA PHE A 575 0.74 -15.72 23.82
C PHE A 575 0.10 -14.38 23.46
N ARG A 576 -0.39 -13.66 24.47
CA ARG A 576 -0.83 -12.26 24.36
C ARG A 576 0.09 -11.41 25.23
N PRO A 577 0.68 -10.31 24.72
CA PRO A 577 1.45 -9.38 25.54
C PRO A 577 0.58 -8.82 26.66
N ASN A 578 1.18 -8.60 27.84
CA ASN A 578 0.53 -7.80 28.88
C ASN A 578 0.50 -6.35 28.39
N VAL A 579 -0.69 -5.81 28.21
CA VAL A 579 -0.91 -4.38 27.90
C VAL A 579 -1.91 -3.85 28.91
N VAL A 580 -1.56 -2.75 29.57
CA VAL A 580 -2.33 -2.20 30.70
C VAL A 580 -3.67 -1.63 30.20
N CYS A 581 -4.69 -1.62 31.07
CA CYS A 581 -5.95 -0.91 30.83
C CYS A 581 -6.21 0.13 31.93
N ASP A 582 -6.63 1.34 31.53
CA ASP A 582 -6.81 2.51 32.41
C ASP A 582 -7.86 2.33 33.53
N ARG A 583 -8.58 1.20 33.58
CA ARG A 583 -9.67 0.94 34.51
C ARG A 583 -9.44 -0.20 35.52
N CYS A 584 -8.30 -0.89 35.51
CA CYS A 584 -8.04 -1.96 36.49
C CYS A 584 -6.60 -1.98 37.04
N PRO A 585 -6.30 -1.19 38.10
CA PRO A 585 -4.98 -1.19 38.75
C PRO A 585 -4.67 -2.42 39.64
N ILE A 586 -5.57 -3.41 39.73
CA ILE A 586 -5.51 -4.50 40.71
C ILE A 586 -5.65 -5.86 40.03
N LEU A 587 -4.60 -6.67 40.11
CA LEU A 587 -4.44 -7.98 39.45
C LEU A 587 -5.15 -9.14 40.19
N SER A 588 -6.38 -8.94 40.72
CA SER A 588 -7.05 -9.94 41.59
C SER A 588 -8.21 -10.71 40.96
N TYR A 589 -8.81 -10.25 39.86
CA TYR A 589 -9.96 -10.90 39.21
C TYR A 589 -9.81 -10.94 37.68
N ALA A 590 -9.06 -11.93 37.19
CA ALA A 590 -8.81 -12.09 35.75
C ALA A 590 -9.97 -12.76 34.98
N GLU A 591 -10.86 -13.48 35.66
CA GLU A 591 -11.85 -14.35 35.00
C GLU A 591 -13.09 -13.59 34.46
N GLU A 592 -13.50 -12.48 35.07
CA GLU A 592 -14.65 -11.67 34.61
C GLU A 592 -14.33 -10.82 33.36
N CYS A 593 -13.05 -10.62 33.04
CA CYS A 593 -12.61 -9.82 31.90
C CYS A 593 -12.78 -10.50 30.52
N MET A 594 -13.29 -11.73 30.45
CA MET A 594 -13.44 -12.47 29.19
C MET A 594 -14.68 -12.10 28.37
N THR A 595 -15.71 -11.48 28.97
CA THR A 595 -17.04 -11.30 28.32
C THR A 595 -17.38 -9.86 27.91
N ASN A 596 -16.54 -8.88 28.25
CA ASN A 596 -16.70 -7.49 27.83
C ASN A 596 -15.42 -6.99 27.15
N ILE A 597 -15.55 -6.07 26.20
CA ILE A 597 -14.42 -5.52 25.44
C ILE A 597 -13.51 -4.73 26.39
N VAL A 598 -12.42 -5.35 26.85
CA VAL A 598 -11.39 -4.68 27.63
C VAL A 598 -10.77 -3.59 26.76
N GLN A 599 -10.96 -2.34 27.18
CA GLN A 599 -10.31 -1.19 26.55
C GLN A 599 -8.83 -1.17 26.96
N VAL A 600 -8.02 -1.88 26.19
CA VAL A 600 -6.55 -1.80 26.20
C VAL A 600 -6.13 -0.34 26.03
N ASP A 601 -5.18 0.15 26.84
CA ASP A 601 -4.67 1.50 26.65
C ASP A 601 -3.90 1.61 25.32
N ALA A 602 -4.32 2.57 24.50
CA ALA A 602 -3.70 2.91 23.23
C ALA A 602 -2.30 3.54 23.43
N ARG A 603 -2.04 4.14 24.60
CA ARG A 603 -0.80 4.83 24.95
C ARG A 603 0.22 3.94 25.67
N ASP A 604 -0.11 2.70 26.01
CA ASP A 604 0.79 1.86 26.80
C ASP A 604 2.15 1.68 26.11
N THR A 605 3.21 1.80 26.92
CA THR A 605 4.59 1.56 26.51
C THR A 605 5.39 0.73 27.52
N GLU A 606 4.76 -0.04 28.42
CA GLU A 606 5.51 -0.88 29.36
C GLU A 606 6.34 -1.97 28.66
N ASN A 607 5.93 -2.39 27.46
CA ASN A 607 6.67 -3.35 26.62
C ASN A 607 7.79 -2.70 25.75
N PHE A 608 8.16 -1.45 26.00
CA PHE A 608 9.27 -0.75 25.34
C PHE A 608 10.39 -0.43 26.34
N ASP A 609 11.60 -0.23 25.83
CA ASP A 609 12.76 0.05 26.68
C ASP A 609 12.61 1.37 27.45
N ARG A 610 12.79 1.28 28.78
CA ARG A 610 12.75 2.43 29.70
C ARG A 610 13.84 3.47 29.41
N GLU A 611 14.94 3.07 28.76
CA GLU A 611 15.97 4.00 28.29
C GLU A 611 15.42 4.98 27.23
N PHE A 612 14.53 4.52 26.34
CA PHE A 612 13.90 5.37 25.33
C PHE A 612 12.67 6.08 25.89
N THR A 613 11.77 5.38 26.59
CA THR A 613 10.51 5.98 27.08
C THR A 613 10.69 7.02 28.18
N SER A 614 11.90 7.15 28.74
CA SER A 614 12.28 8.23 29.66
C SER A 614 12.89 9.45 28.95
N GLU A 615 13.23 9.37 27.65
CA GLU A 615 13.69 10.53 26.88
C GLU A 615 12.50 11.46 26.57
N ALA A 616 12.68 12.77 26.77
CA ALA A 616 11.64 13.75 26.48
C ALA A 616 11.16 13.64 25.01
N PRO A 617 9.83 13.70 24.74
CA PRO A 617 9.26 13.54 23.41
C PRO A 617 9.42 14.81 22.57
N GLN A 618 10.67 15.18 22.29
CA GLN A 618 11.03 16.33 21.47
C GLN A 618 11.66 15.88 20.15
N ASP A 619 11.18 16.46 19.05
CA ASP A 619 11.81 16.33 17.75
C ASP A 619 13.15 17.09 17.74
N SER A 620 14.24 16.39 17.42
CA SER A 620 15.61 16.91 17.63
C SER A 620 15.91 18.11 16.74
N TYR A 621 16.51 19.17 17.29
CA TYR A 621 17.07 20.25 16.49
C TYR A 621 18.15 19.73 15.50
N VAL A 622 18.36 20.48 14.40
CA VAL A 622 19.30 20.12 13.34
C VAL A 622 20.24 21.30 13.11
N ASP A 623 21.41 21.26 13.74
CA ASP A 623 22.51 22.15 13.41
C ASP A 623 23.08 21.82 12.03
N GLY A 624 23.16 22.84 11.16
CA GLY A 624 23.69 22.73 9.82
C GLY A 624 23.16 23.80 8.86
N PRO A 625 23.74 23.94 7.66
CA PRO A 625 23.20 24.82 6.63
C PRO A 625 21.85 24.29 6.11
N VAL A 626 20.91 25.20 5.86
CA VAL A 626 19.61 24.87 5.26
C VAL A 626 19.82 24.30 3.86
N LEU A 627 19.19 23.16 3.56
CA LEU A 627 19.29 22.50 2.26
C LEU A 627 18.73 23.40 1.14
N SER A 628 19.49 23.52 0.05
CA SER A 628 19.13 24.38 -1.09
C SER A 628 17.83 23.93 -1.76
N GLN A 629 17.16 24.84 -2.48
CA GLN A 629 15.88 24.54 -3.14
C GLN A 629 15.98 23.33 -4.09
N THR A 630 17.10 23.18 -4.81
CA THR A 630 17.39 22.02 -5.66
C THR A 630 17.51 20.72 -4.87
N MET A 631 18.08 20.76 -3.66
CA MET A 631 18.14 19.60 -2.75
C MET A 631 16.75 19.27 -2.17
N GLN A 632 15.91 20.28 -1.89
CA GLN A 632 14.53 20.08 -1.43
C GLN A 632 13.66 19.39 -2.52
N GLN A 633 13.82 19.81 -3.77
CA GLN A 633 13.07 19.27 -4.91
C GLN A 633 13.30 17.76 -5.13
N GLN A 634 14.43 17.20 -4.68
CA GLN A 634 14.68 15.76 -4.72
C GLN A 634 13.70 14.94 -3.86
N PHE A 635 12.97 15.57 -2.92
CA PHE A 635 11.94 14.94 -2.08
C PHE A 635 10.51 15.30 -2.52
N ALA A 636 10.32 15.72 -3.79
CA ALA A 636 8.99 15.83 -4.38
C ALA A 636 8.28 14.46 -4.38
N GLY A 637 6.95 14.45 -4.19
CA GLY A 637 6.17 13.21 -4.09
C GLY A 637 6.32 12.43 -2.78
N TRP A 638 7.09 12.92 -1.80
CA TRP A 638 7.20 12.27 -0.48
C TRP A 638 5.88 12.30 0.32
N SER A 639 5.12 13.38 0.21
CA SER A 639 3.90 13.58 1.01
C SER A 639 2.79 12.63 0.54
N TYR A 640 2.27 11.81 1.45
CA TYR A 640 1.21 10.84 1.19
C TYR A 640 0.29 10.72 2.40
N ASN A 641 -0.98 10.43 2.13
CA ASN A 641 -2.00 10.25 3.15
C ASN A 641 -2.94 9.15 2.66
N ARG A 642 -3.02 8.04 3.39
CA ARG A 642 -3.82 6.86 3.00
C ARG A 642 -5.30 7.24 3.00
N PRO A 643 -6.03 7.20 1.86
CA PRO A 643 -7.39 7.74 1.77
C PRO A 643 -8.35 7.13 2.82
N VAL A 644 -8.83 7.96 3.75
CA VAL A 644 -9.69 7.55 4.86
C VAL A 644 -11.16 7.54 4.41
N ALA A 645 -11.52 6.55 3.59
CA ALA A 645 -12.88 6.41 3.07
C ALA A 645 -13.37 4.95 3.07
N GLY A 646 -14.36 4.65 3.90
CA GLY A 646 -15.21 3.45 3.80
C GLY A 646 -14.66 2.12 4.33
N LEU A 647 -13.35 1.98 4.58
CA LEU A 647 -12.83 0.77 5.23
C LEU A 647 -12.99 0.84 6.76
N GLY A 648 -13.63 -0.17 7.34
CA GLY A 648 -13.46 -0.53 8.74
C GLY A 648 -12.00 -0.91 9.06
N ASP A 649 -11.64 -0.96 10.34
CA ASP A 649 -10.23 -0.93 10.79
C ASP A 649 -9.43 -2.24 10.58
N ALA A 650 -9.22 -2.60 9.31
CA ALA A 650 -8.30 -3.65 8.88
C ALA A 650 -6.82 -3.20 8.97
N GLY A 651 -6.44 -2.47 10.03
CA GLY A 651 -5.13 -1.81 10.09
C GLY A 651 -4.67 -1.23 11.43
N GLY A 652 -5.23 -1.66 12.56
CA GLY A 652 -4.56 -1.62 13.87
C GLY A 652 -3.99 -0.26 14.31
N SER A 653 -4.82 0.80 14.39
CA SER A 653 -4.46 2.03 15.11
C SER A 653 -5.49 2.27 16.19
N VAL A 654 -5.11 1.96 17.44
CA VAL A 654 -6.03 2.01 18.59
C VAL A 654 -6.50 3.46 18.81
N LYS A 655 -7.81 3.63 18.92
CA LYS A 655 -8.44 4.92 19.27
C LYS A 655 -8.40 5.09 20.79
N ASP A 656 -8.01 6.28 21.25
CA ASP A 656 -8.12 6.66 22.65
C ASP A 656 -9.58 6.56 23.16
N PRO A 657 -9.85 5.79 24.24
CA PRO A 657 -11.19 5.64 24.80
C PRO A 657 -11.70 6.87 25.56
N SER A 658 -10.85 7.85 25.89
CA SER A 658 -11.24 9.07 26.62
C SER A 658 -12.02 10.07 25.76
N PHE A 659 -11.89 10.03 24.43
CA PHE A 659 -12.65 10.85 23.49
C PHE A 659 -13.87 10.10 22.91
N GLY A 660 -14.82 9.80 23.80
CA GLY A 660 -16.11 9.20 23.49
C GLY A 660 -17.28 10.09 23.92
N SER A 661 -18.22 10.33 22.99
CA SER A 661 -19.50 11.05 23.19
C SER A 661 -19.44 12.42 23.89
N ILE A 662 -19.26 13.47 23.10
CA ILE A 662 -20.21 14.60 23.19
C ILE A 662 -21.43 14.17 22.36
N PRO A 663 -22.66 14.23 22.88
CA PRO A 663 -23.86 13.97 22.09
C PRO A 663 -24.21 15.19 21.21
N GLU A 664 -24.71 14.89 20.01
CA GLU A 664 -25.67 15.74 19.29
C GLU A 664 -27.10 15.28 19.65
#